data_AF-A0AAE3NN71-F1
#
_entry.id   AF-A0AAE3NN71-F1
#
_cell.length_a   1.000
_cell.length_b   1.000
_cell.length_c   1.000
_cell.angle_alpha   90.00
_cell.angle_beta   90.00
_cell.angle_gamma   90.00
#
_symmetry.space_group_name_H-M   'P 1'
#
loop_
_entity.id
_entity.type
_entity.pdbx_description
1 polymer ?
#
loop_
_entity_poly.entity_id
_entity_poly.type
_entity_poly.pdbx_seq_one_letter_code
_entity_poly.pdbx_strand_id
1 'polypeptide(L)'
;MRRPALRRALGAAALGLAVMAQPAAAASGFTPIGIETENAGRPGERVTRFTVTPGAVDHLLKGRDFLQDGALAKHYWDNALQKGREEAEAAAMEGWAWLNFGIGGTAAVGTLAEHGAKIAALGNTNTALTNLGGILAALQVLMDLHNLDNKAAGINAYKGIVGFAIGRFGTAAMQLGSVTFIMVDWSLNTVATQVWDDHTKMWERAYRNYYAVMDDVYAASTGDDDASLSARASAILNRKEAGRSKDDWLTLVSYYYRRYGDSPVVFKNRLDNDIYLYAKRAWTSQRFQEELRYDTGADTWTFGGGTSATIDLDTDLSNDLRAKIERRFRHELKAMLARDIFPLIARATTEKALRDEVAWLNAELRPELNAPLFIYVTTEGLEEPGRLALVKGDGSAWYGNIAPGESKRTGMTKIAFIRNGFPDTIRLHHADGVETETFTFDESDTATVHFVVEKDAEDEATPDEAGDVAEEDTPPPEGGHWVLVESFGKVREDIDNHECYDTSGSMSDGSGHFANVKPRCGEAWDPISADVTWTPPPAVLVPDQTYPMSLSLQADFSARWGGSGASLSMDVAHVECGYGTGASRRINEDDVKAAWNSDFSAAWSGEMTAPAKGYGEETDDGAIRFQIKADLNPVGCYRYIYEWKE
;
A
#
# COMPACT_ATOMS: atom_id res chain seq x y z
N MET A 1 21.84 -8.37 -3.35
CA MET A 1 22.34 -8.70 -1.98
C MET A 1 22.27 -7.49 -1.02
N ARG A 2 21.11 -6.78 -0.90
CA ARG A 2 20.93 -5.64 0.02
C ARG A 2 19.85 -5.85 1.12
N ARG A 3 19.29 -7.06 1.23
CA ARG A 3 18.25 -7.43 2.22
C ARG A 3 18.65 -7.37 3.71
N PRO A 4 19.92 -7.50 4.15
CA PRO A 4 20.21 -7.56 5.60
C PRO A 4 20.08 -6.20 6.31
N ALA A 5 20.35 -5.07 5.64
CA ALA A 5 20.24 -3.75 6.25
C ALA A 5 18.76 -3.35 6.49
N LEU A 6 17.89 -3.58 5.51
CA LEU A 6 16.45 -3.32 5.62
C LEU A 6 15.79 -4.21 6.70
N ARG A 7 16.22 -5.48 6.82
CA ARG A 7 15.75 -6.38 7.89
C ARG A 7 16.21 -5.94 9.28
N ARG A 8 17.42 -5.38 9.41
CA ARG A 8 17.90 -4.81 10.68
C ARG A 8 17.10 -3.58 11.09
N ALA A 9 16.78 -2.69 10.14
CA ALA A 9 15.97 -1.50 10.40
C ALA A 9 14.51 -1.85 10.77
N LEU A 10 13.87 -2.78 10.03
CA LEU A 10 12.51 -3.26 10.33
C LEU A 10 12.44 -4.03 11.67
N GLY A 11 13.47 -4.81 11.99
CA GLY A 11 13.59 -5.49 13.28
C GLY A 11 13.68 -4.51 14.46
N ALA A 12 14.42 -3.41 14.30
CA ALA A 12 14.51 -2.35 15.31
C ALA A 12 13.17 -1.61 15.52
N ALA A 13 12.44 -1.30 14.43
CA ALA A 13 11.13 -0.66 14.50
C ALA A 13 10.06 -1.56 15.14
N ALA A 14 10.03 -2.86 14.78
CA ALA A 14 9.14 -3.83 15.41
C ALA A 14 9.45 -4.04 16.90
N LEU A 15 10.73 -3.93 17.28
CA LEU A 15 11.14 -4.01 18.69
C LEU A 15 10.75 -2.76 19.49
N GLY A 16 10.86 -1.56 18.89
CA GLY A 16 10.39 -0.31 19.50
C GLY A 16 8.92 -0.38 19.89
N LEU A 17 8.08 -0.91 18.99
CA LEU A 17 6.64 -1.10 19.24
C LEU A 17 6.34 -2.20 20.27
N ALA A 18 7.09 -3.31 20.27
CA ALA A 18 6.86 -4.42 21.21
C ALA A 18 7.38 -4.12 22.64
N VAL A 19 8.45 -3.32 22.76
CA VAL A 19 9.11 -3.07 24.05
C VAL A 19 8.55 -1.83 24.75
N MET A 20 8.10 -0.79 24.02
CA MET A 20 7.52 0.42 24.62
C MET A 20 6.06 0.28 25.07
N ALA A 21 5.36 -0.78 24.67
CA ALA A 21 3.92 -0.95 24.93
C ALA A 21 3.57 -1.70 26.23
N GLN A 22 4.47 -1.81 27.21
CA GLN A 22 4.14 -2.41 28.52
C GLN A 22 4.13 -1.39 29.67
N PRO A 23 3.08 -0.54 29.81
CA PRO A 23 2.59 -0.21 31.13
C PRO A 23 1.74 -1.36 31.65
N ALA A 24 1.97 -1.74 32.90
CA ALA A 24 1.04 -2.57 33.66
C ALA A 24 -0.36 -1.91 33.59
N ALA A 25 -1.35 -2.61 33.04
CA ALA A 25 -2.76 -2.25 32.92
C ALA A 25 -3.27 -1.53 31.63
N ALA A 26 -2.67 -1.76 30.45
CA ALA A 26 -3.38 -1.54 29.19
C ALA A 26 -4.31 -2.73 28.86
N ALA A 27 -5.60 -2.47 28.71
CA ALA A 27 -6.64 -3.44 28.40
C ALA A 27 -6.31 -4.29 27.15
N SER A 28 -6.17 -5.61 27.34
CA SER A 28 -6.17 -6.68 26.31
C SER A 28 -5.65 -6.27 24.91
N GLY A 29 -4.51 -5.60 24.84
CA GLY A 29 -3.88 -5.24 23.59
C GLY A 29 -3.42 -6.49 22.86
N PHE A 30 -3.88 -6.68 21.62
CA PHE A 30 -3.48 -7.81 20.79
C PHE A 30 -1.99 -7.70 20.45
N THR A 31 -1.15 -8.54 21.06
CA THR A 31 0.28 -8.63 20.73
C THR A 31 0.53 -9.91 19.93
N PRO A 32 0.86 -9.84 18.62
CA PRO A 32 0.98 -11.02 17.77
C PRO A 32 2.20 -11.89 18.12
N ILE A 33 3.26 -11.26 18.63
CA ILE A 33 4.52 -11.90 19.03
C ILE A 33 4.72 -11.70 20.53
N GLY A 34 4.87 -12.79 21.26
CA GLY A 34 5.23 -12.82 22.66
C GLY A 34 6.73 -12.86 22.84
N ILE A 35 7.22 -12.17 23.89
CA ILE A 35 8.61 -12.21 24.33
C ILE A 35 8.67 -12.88 25.70
N GLU A 36 9.40 -13.98 25.79
CA GLU A 36 9.69 -14.66 27.06
C GLU A 36 11.08 -14.22 27.54
N THR A 37 11.15 -13.74 28.78
CA THR A 37 12.38 -13.24 29.38
C THR A 37 12.70 -13.92 30.71
N GLU A 38 13.97 -14.19 30.97
CA GLU A 38 14.51 -14.54 32.28
C GLU A 38 15.12 -13.30 32.97
N ASN A 39 15.11 -13.26 34.30
CA ASN A 39 15.67 -12.16 35.11
C ASN A 39 15.11 -10.76 34.79
N ALA A 40 13.81 -10.67 34.46
CA ALA A 40 13.16 -9.41 34.12
C ALA A 40 13.43 -8.29 35.14
N GLY A 41 13.77 -7.10 34.65
CA GLY A 41 14.08 -5.89 35.45
C GLY A 41 15.48 -5.86 36.07
N ARG A 42 16.33 -6.87 35.79
CA ARG A 42 17.72 -6.94 36.29
C ARG A 42 18.71 -6.66 35.14
N PRO A 43 19.96 -6.26 35.44
CA PRO A 43 20.99 -6.07 34.41
C PRO A 43 21.22 -7.31 33.53
N GLY A 44 21.04 -8.50 34.09
CA GLY A 44 21.18 -9.78 33.40
C GLY A 44 19.88 -10.31 32.77
N GLU A 45 18.88 -9.45 32.52
CA GLU A 45 17.66 -9.84 31.82
C GLU A 45 17.99 -10.41 30.44
N ARG A 46 17.38 -11.54 30.06
CA ARG A 46 17.64 -12.18 28.77
C ARG A 46 16.36 -12.65 28.13
N VAL A 47 16.28 -12.50 26.82
CA VAL A 47 15.22 -13.09 26.01
C VAL A 47 15.51 -14.57 25.84
N THR A 48 14.64 -15.42 26.36
CA THR A 48 14.77 -16.88 26.21
C THR A 48 14.20 -17.32 24.87
N ARG A 49 13.07 -16.74 24.46
CA ARG A 49 12.37 -17.09 23.22
C ARG A 49 11.38 -16.00 22.78
N PHE A 50 11.25 -15.85 21.48
CA PHE A 50 10.09 -15.23 20.84
C PHE A 50 9.08 -16.30 20.42
N THR A 51 7.79 -16.07 20.66
CA THR A 51 6.72 -17.00 20.29
C THR A 51 5.59 -16.28 19.55
N VAL A 52 4.89 -16.97 18.65
CA VAL A 52 3.60 -16.48 18.15
C VAL A 52 2.58 -16.67 19.27
N THR A 53 1.90 -15.61 19.70
CA THR A 53 0.95 -15.75 20.81
C THR A 53 -0.23 -16.62 20.36
N PRO A 54 -0.79 -17.48 21.24
CA PRO A 54 -1.98 -18.27 20.89
C PRO A 54 -3.13 -17.38 20.43
N GLY A 55 -3.26 -16.19 21.03
CA GLY A 55 -4.21 -15.15 20.62
C GLY A 55 -4.00 -14.65 19.19
N ALA A 56 -2.75 -14.54 18.70
CA ALA A 56 -2.43 -14.17 17.33
C ALA A 56 -2.99 -15.18 16.32
N VAL A 57 -2.68 -16.46 16.57
CA VAL A 57 -3.17 -17.55 15.75
C VAL A 57 -4.69 -17.56 15.83
N ASP A 58 -5.27 -17.61 17.02
CA ASP A 58 -6.71 -17.62 17.24
C ASP A 58 -7.44 -16.44 16.61
N HIS A 59 -6.88 -15.23 16.63
CA HIS A 59 -7.49 -14.05 16.02
C HIS A 59 -7.43 -14.13 14.49
N LEU A 60 -6.33 -14.63 13.92
CA LEU A 60 -6.27 -14.99 12.50
C LEU A 60 -7.23 -16.14 12.17
N LEU A 61 -7.44 -17.08 13.11
CA LEU A 61 -8.28 -18.25 12.89
C LEU A 61 -9.77 -17.97 12.99
N LYS A 62 -10.15 -17.11 13.94
CA LYS A 62 -11.51 -16.68 14.27
C LYS A 62 -11.90 -15.40 13.52
N GLY A 63 -10.95 -14.73 12.87
CA GLY A 63 -11.15 -13.55 12.02
C GLY A 63 -12.05 -13.75 10.79
N ARG A 64 -12.81 -14.84 10.71
CA ARG A 64 -13.99 -14.91 9.84
C ARG A 64 -14.92 -13.71 10.12
N ASP A 65 -14.99 -13.28 11.39
CA ASP A 65 -15.74 -12.10 11.82
C ASP A 65 -15.08 -10.78 11.36
N PHE A 66 -13.75 -10.70 11.24
CA PHE A 66 -13.07 -9.49 10.74
C PHE A 66 -13.46 -9.11 9.31
N LEU A 67 -13.79 -10.11 8.47
CA LEU A 67 -14.25 -9.91 7.08
C LEU A 67 -15.78 -9.92 6.94
N GLN A 68 -16.52 -10.57 7.85
CA GLN A 68 -17.98 -10.62 7.83
C GLN A 68 -18.65 -9.46 8.59
N ASP A 69 -18.01 -8.91 9.62
CA ASP A 69 -18.50 -7.75 10.39
C ASP A 69 -18.16 -6.41 9.74
N GLY A 70 -17.37 -6.43 8.66
CA GLY A 70 -17.34 -5.34 7.70
C GLY A 70 -18.75 -5.19 7.13
N ALA A 71 -19.57 -4.34 7.75
CA ALA A 71 -20.89 -3.97 7.24
C ALA A 71 -20.82 -3.57 5.76
N LEU A 72 -19.67 -3.06 5.32
CA LEU A 72 -19.33 -2.80 3.91
C LEU A 72 -19.26 -4.06 3.06
N ALA A 73 -18.45 -5.07 3.39
CA ALA A 73 -18.28 -6.27 2.56
C ALA A 73 -19.61 -7.02 2.43
N LYS A 74 -20.36 -7.17 3.53
CA LYS A 74 -21.70 -7.76 3.50
C LYS A 74 -22.70 -6.91 2.70
N HIS A 75 -22.70 -5.59 2.87
CA HIS A 75 -23.56 -4.67 2.11
C HIS A 75 -23.26 -4.68 0.61
N TYR A 76 -22.00 -4.66 0.21
CA TYR A 76 -21.59 -4.77 -1.19
C TYR A 76 -21.88 -6.16 -1.75
N TRP A 77 -21.81 -7.23 -0.94
CA TRP A 77 -22.14 -8.58 -1.42
C TRP A 77 -23.64 -8.84 -1.59
N ASP A 78 -24.45 -8.45 -0.61
CA ASP A 78 -25.90 -8.55 -0.70
C ASP A 78 -26.43 -7.67 -1.84
N ASN A 79 -25.80 -6.51 -2.07
CA ASN A 79 -26.12 -5.63 -3.20
C ASN A 79 -25.57 -6.15 -4.53
N ALA A 80 -24.34 -6.66 -4.64
CA ALA A 80 -23.77 -7.15 -5.91
C ALA A 80 -24.54 -8.35 -6.48
N LEU A 81 -25.09 -9.22 -5.61
CA LEU A 81 -25.98 -10.31 -6.01
C LEU A 81 -27.37 -9.81 -6.45
N GLN A 82 -27.83 -8.64 -5.95
CA GLN A 82 -29.14 -8.05 -6.27
C GLN A 82 -29.13 -6.98 -7.37
N LYS A 83 -28.04 -6.21 -7.54
CA LYS A 83 -27.98 -4.96 -8.33
C LYS A 83 -27.06 -5.00 -9.55
N GLY A 84 -26.33 -6.10 -9.78
CA GLY A 84 -25.68 -6.36 -11.07
C GLY A 84 -24.21 -5.93 -11.17
N ARG A 85 -23.73 -5.87 -12.44
CA ARG A 85 -22.32 -6.04 -12.86
C ARG A 85 -21.29 -5.12 -12.19
N GLU A 86 -21.63 -3.86 -11.94
CA GLU A 86 -20.68 -2.85 -11.45
C GLU A 86 -20.27 -3.10 -10.00
N GLU A 87 -21.18 -3.57 -9.16
CA GLU A 87 -20.91 -3.83 -7.74
C GLU A 87 -20.17 -5.16 -7.53
N ALA A 88 -20.39 -6.16 -8.38
CA ALA A 88 -19.61 -7.40 -8.36
C ALA A 88 -18.14 -7.18 -8.77
N GLU A 89 -17.90 -6.22 -9.67
CA GLU A 89 -16.56 -5.80 -10.05
C GLU A 89 -15.90 -4.98 -8.93
N ALA A 90 -16.62 -4.07 -8.29
CA ALA A 90 -16.15 -3.32 -7.12
C ALA A 90 -15.74 -4.25 -5.97
N ALA A 91 -16.57 -5.24 -5.64
CA ALA A 91 -16.30 -6.14 -4.54
C ALA A 91 -15.22 -7.19 -4.87
N ALA A 92 -15.05 -7.56 -6.16
CA ALA A 92 -13.88 -8.29 -6.61
C ALA A 92 -12.60 -7.43 -6.49
N MET A 93 -12.64 -6.15 -6.87
CA MET A 93 -11.52 -5.21 -6.70
C MET A 93 -11.18 -4.99 -5.22
N GLU A 94 -12.17 -4.95 -4.34
CA GLU A 94 -11.95 -4.86 -2.89
C GLU A 94 -11.31 -6.15 -2.34
N GLY A 95 -11.80 -7.34 -2.75
CA GLY A 95 -11.14 -8.61 -2.40
C GLY A 95 -9.69 -8.68 -2.89
N TRP A 96 -9.42 -8.10 -4.06
CA TRP A 96 -8.06 -7.93 -4.59
C TRP A 96 -7.22 -6.95 -3.76
N ALA A 97 -7.80 -5.82 -3.34
CA ALA A 97 -7.13 -4.87 -2.47
C ALA A 97 -6.79 -5.48 -1.11
N TRP A 98 -7.67 -6.30 -0.54
CA TRP A 98 -7.43 -7.04 0.70
C TRP A 98 -6.38 -8.13 0.56
N LEU A 99 -6.36 -8.84 -0.56
CA LEU A 99 -5.30 -9.79 -0.83
C LEU A 99 -3.96 -9.06 -0.96
N ASN A 100 -3.91 -7.96 -1.70
CA ASN A 100 -2.72 -7.10 -1.78
C ASN A 100 -2.31 -6.53 -0.42
N PHE A 101 -3.28 -6.20 0.44
CA PHE A 101 -3.03 -5.81 1.82
C PHE A 101 -2.51 -6.97 2.66
N GLY A 102 -2.98 -8.20 2.50
CA GLY A 102 -2.37 -9.37 3.17
C GLY A 102 -0.94 -9.67 2.69
N ILE A 103 -0.63 -9.31 1.44
CA ILE A 103 0.68 -9.53 0.80
C ILE A 103 1.69 -8.43 1.15
N GLY A 104 1.28 -7.16 1.14
CA GLY A 104 2.13 -6.00 1.44
C GLY A 104 2.00 -5.47 2.88
N GLY A 105 0.90 -5.79 3.56
CA GLY A 105 0.56 -5.30 4.88
C GLY A 105 1.34 -5.94 6.01
N THR A 106 2.05 -7.06 5.80
CA THR A 106 3.02 -7.58 6.78
C THR A 106 4.16 -6.59 7.05
N ALA A 107 4.43 -5.66 6.13
CA ALA A 107 5.33 -4.51 6.36
C ALA A 107 4.62 -3.28 6.95
N ALA A 108 3.29 -3.21 6.93
CA ALA A 108 2.45 -2.05 7.30
C ALA A 108 1.55 -2.27 8.54
N VAL A 109 1.69 -3.40 9.26
CA VAL A 109 0.91 -3.68 10.49
C VAL A 109 1.15 -2.64 11.59
N GLY A 110 2.24 -1.86 11.52
CA GLY A 110 2.51 -0.75 12.45
C GLY A 110 1.59 0.47 12.30
N THR A 111 0.98 0.70 11.12
CA THR A 111 0.37 2.00 10.79
C THR A 111 -1.16 2.03 10.89
N LEU A 112 -1.83 0.86 10.95
CA LEU A 112 -3.30 0.77 10.95
C LEU A 112 -3.96 0.86 12.33
N ALA A 113 -3.17 0.82 13.40
CA ALA A 113 -3.67 1.01 14.75
C ALA A 113 -4.00 2.50 15.08
N GLU A 114 -3.54 3.46 14.27
CA GLU A 114 -3.67 4.89 14.56
C GLU A 114 -4.97 5.56 14.07
N HIS A 115 -5.74 4.96 13.14
CA HIS A 115 -6.82 5.67 12.45
C HIS A 115 -8.22 5.06 12.58
N GLY A 116 -8.41 4.09 13.48
CA GLY A 116 -9.69 3.41 13.68
C GLY A 116 -10.62 4.03 14.72
N ALA A 117 -10.85 5.35 14.73
CA ALA A 117 -11.86 5.94 15.63
C ALA A 117 -12.56 7.21 15.09
N LYS A 118 -13.86 7.05 14.77
CA LYS A 118 -14.95 8.04 14.56
C LYS A 118 -15.05 8.55 13.11
N ILE A 119 -16.24 8.62 12.48
CA ILE A 119 -17.44 9.37 12.87
C ILE A 119 -18.73 8.72 12.31
N ALA A 120 -19.83 8.86 13.06
CA ALA A 120 -21.20 8.60 12.65
C ALA A 120 -21.91 9.88 12.19
N ALA A 121 -22.75 9.82 11.14
CA ALA A 121 -23.99 10.61 11.02
C ALA A 121 -24.86 10.16 9.82
N LEU A 122 -26.12 9.84 10.10
CA LEU A 122 -27.24 9.59 9.19
C LEU A 122 -28.03 10.89 8.93
N GLY A 123 -28.74 11.01 7.78
CA GLY A 123 -29.81 12.02 7.62
C GLY A 123 -30.48 12.22 6.24
N ASN A 124 -31.47 11.37 5.92
CA ASN A 124 -32.75 11.54 5.16
C ASN A 124 -32.96 12.42 3.88
N THR A 125 -33.32 11.71 2.80
CA THR A 125 -34.53 11.72 1.92
C THR A 125 -35.36 12.98 1.53
N ASN A 126 -35.56 13.08 0.20
CA ASN A 126 -36.84 13.19 -0.56
C ASN A 126 -37.54 14.56 -0.73
N THR A 127 -37.43 15.19 -1.92
CA THR A 127 -38.49 15.94 -2.63
C THR A 127 -38.04 16.23 -4.09
N ALA A 128 -38.31 15.35 -5.07
CA ALA A 128 -38.08 15.65 -6.50
C ALA A 128 -38.81 14.73 -7.50
N LEU A 129 -40.03 14.27 -7.21
CA LEU A 129 -40.75 13.28 -8.05
C LEU A 129 -42.05 13.81 -8.67
N THR A 130 -42.03 15.00 -9.27
CA THR A 130 -43.26 15.51 -9.94
C THR A 130 -43.05 16.18 -11.30
N ASN A 131 -41.80 16.38 -11.77
CA ASN A 131 -41.51 16.91 -13.12
C ASN A 131 -40.81 15.91 -14.07
N LEU A 132 -40.85 14.61 -13.77
CA LEU A 132 -40.04 13.59 -14.45
C LEU A 132 -40.45 13.26 -15.91
N GLY A 133 -41.69 13.52 -16.33
CA GLY A 133 -42.20 12.98 -17.61
C GLY A 133 -41.56 13.56 -18.89
N GLY A 134 -41.32 14.88 -18.92
CA GLY A 134 -40.64 15.54 -20.06
C GLY A 134 -39.11 15.48 -19.99
N ILE A 135 -38.57 15.40 -18.77
CA ILE A 135 -37.13 15.33 -18.52
C ILE A 135 -36.57 13.95 -18.87
N LEU A 136 -37.30 12.87 -18.59
CA LEU A 136 -36.86 11.51 -18.91
C LEU A 136 -36.71 11.27 -20.42
N ALA A 137 -37.59 11.83 -21.26
CA ALA A 137 -37.47 11.68 -22.71
C ALA A 137 -36.26 12.43 -23.29
N ALA A 138 -35.94 13.62 -22.74
CA ALA A 138 -34.73 14.36 -23.09
C ALA A 138 -33.45 13.68 -22.55
N LEU A 139 -33.52 13.10 -21.34
CA LEU A 139 -32.42 12.35 -20.74
C LEU A 139 -32.09 11.09 -21.54
N GLN A 140 -33.11 10.38 -22.04
CA GLN A 140 -32.93 9.13 -22.77
C GLN A 140 -32.29 9.36 -24.14
N VAL A 141 -32.65 10.45 -24.83
CA VAL A 141 -31.97 10.89 -26.06
C VAL A 141 -30.52 11.32 -25.77
N LEU A 142 -30.26 11.99 -24.65
CA LEU A 142 -28.91 12.37 -24.23
C LEU A 142 -28.06 11.17 -23.83
N MET A 143 -28.62 10.15 -23.18
CA MET A 143 -27.94 8.90 -22.85
C MET A 143 -27.63 8.07 -24.09
N ASP A 144 -28.56 7.99 -25.04
CA ASP A 144 -28.35 7.27 -26.31
C ASP A 144 -27.29 7.97 -27.19
N LEU A 145 -27.25 9.31 -27.20
CA LEU A 145 -26.20 10.10 -27.86
C LEU A 145 -24.85 9.97 -27.15
N HIS A 146 -24.83 9.94 -25.82
CA HIS A 146 -23.62 9.74 -25.02
C HIS A 146 -23.02 8.34 -25.22
N ASN A 147 -23.86 7.33 -25.46
CA ASN A 147 -23.44 5.96 -25.78
C ASN A 147 -23.13 5.75 -27.28
N LEU A 148 -23.10 6.82 -28.08
CA LEU A 148 -22.83 6.83 -29.52
C LEU A 148 -23.81 5.98 -30.37
N ASP A 149 -24.98 5.61 -29.84
CA ASP A 149 -26.03 4.91 -30.58
C ASP A 149 -26.98 5.91 -31.26
N ASN A 150 -26.44 6.55 -32.30
CA ASN A 150 -27.14 7.60 -33.05
C ASN A 150 -28.47 7.12 -33.68
N LYS A 151 -28.63 5.80 -33.89
CA LYS A 151 -29.83 5.21 -34.48
C LYS A 151 -30.94 5.07 -33.44
N ALA A 152 -30.62 4.59 -32.24
CA ALA A 152 -31.56 4.56 -31.12
C ALA A 152 -31.96 5.98 -30.69
N ALA A 153 -30.99 6.89 -30.59
CA ALA A 153 -31.24 8.30 -30.27
C ALA A 153 -32.19 8.97 -31.26
N GLY A 154 -32.00 8.75 -32.57
CA GLY A 154 -32.86 9.31 -33.62
C GLY A 154 -34.28 8.76 -33.57
N ILE A 155 -34.44 7.45 -33.31
CA ILE A 155 -35.76 6.80 -33.20
C ILE A 155 -36.49 7.28 -31.94
N ASN A 156 -35.79 7.41 -30.81
CA ASN A 156 -36.37 7.85 -29.54
C ASN A 156 -36.70 9.35 -29.54
N ALA A 157 -35.87 10.19 -30.16
CA ALA A 157 -36.16 11.60 -30.39
C ALA A 157 -37.38 11.77 -31.32
N TYR A 158 -37.45 11.00 -32.40
CA TYR A 158 -38.61 10.99 -33.32
C TYR A 158 -39.90 10.54 -32.61
N LYS A 159 -39.85 9.47 -31.82
CA LYS A 159 -40.99 9.00 -31.00
C LYS A 159 -41.43 10.04 -29.97
N GLY A 160 -40.48 10.73 -29.32
CA GLY A 160 -40.75 11.79 -28.36
C GLY A 160 -41.39 13.03 -29.01
N ILE A 161 -40.87 13.47 -30.16
CA ILE A 161 -41.39 14.63 -30.91
C ILE A 161 -42.78 14.33 -31.49
N VAL A 162 -42.99 13.14 -32.06
CA VAL A 162 -44.28 12.72 -32.61
C VAL A 162 -45.31 12.53 -31.47
N GLY A 163 -44.92 11.94 -30.35
CA GLY A 163 -45.78 11.82 -29.16
C GLY A 163 -46.18 13.17 -28.57
N PHE A 164 -45.24 14.12 -28.49
CA PHE A 164 -45.52 15.48 -28.05
C PHE A 164 -46.42 16.25 -29.04
N ALA A 165 -46.17 16.13 -30.34
CA ALA A 165 -46.97 16.77 -31.39
C ALA A 165 -48.40 16.23 -31.45
N ILE A 166 -48.61 14.91 -31.31
CA ILE A 166 -49.94 14.29 -31.26
C ILE A 166 -50.66 14.63 -29.94
N GLY A 167 -49.92 14.67 -28.82
CA GLY A 167 -50.47 15.03 -27.51
C GLY A 167 -50.92 16.50 -27.43
N ARG A 168 -50.20 17.42 -28.09
CA ARG A 168 -50.50 18.86 -28.03
C ARG A 168 -51.35 19.38 -29.20
N PHE A 169 -51.31 18.73 -30.37
CA PHE A 169 -51.95 19.23 -31.59
C PHE A 169 -52.80 18.19 -32.36
N GLY A 170 -52.86 16.93 -31.89
CA GLY A 170 -53.62 15.85 -32.54
C GLY A 170 -55.12 15.83 -32.20
N THR A 171 -55.94 15.30 -33.12
CA THR A 171 -57.37 15.06 -32.86
C THR A 171 -57.55 13.89 -31.87
N ALA A 172 -58.69 13.84 -31.17
CA ALA A 172 -58.97 12.78 -30.17
C ALA A 172 -58.82 11.35 -30.71
N ALA A 173 -59.06 11.13 -32.02
CA ALA A 173 -58.84 9.84 -32.68
C ALA A 173 -57.36 9.49 -32.89
N MET A 174 -56.50 10.47 -33.20
CA MET A 174 -55.04 10.26 -33.27
C MET A 174 -54.43 10.06 -31.89
N GLN A 175 -54.98 10.72 -30.86
CA GLN A 175 -54.58 10.51 -29.47
C GLN A 175 -54.89 9.07 -29.02
N LEU A 176 -56.08 8.54 -29.34
CA LEU A 176 -56.43 7.14 -29.04
C LEU A 176 -55.59 6.13 -29.84
N GLY A 177 -55.37 6.35 -31.14
CA GLY A 177 -54.56 5.45 -31.98
C GLY A 177 -53.10 5.34 -31.55
N SER A 178 -52.55 6.40 -30.97
CA SER A 178 -51.17 6.42 -30.44
C SER A 178 -51.01 5.50 -29.21
N VAL A 179 -52.02 5.44 -28.34
CA VAL A 179 -52.03 4.55 -27.17
C VAL A 179 -52.09 3.07 -27.59
N THR A 180 -52.87 2.72 -28.62
CA THR A 180 -52.98 1.34 -29.12
C THR A 180 -51.68 0.84 -29.77
N PHE A 181 -50.99 1.69 -30.54
CA PHE A 181 -49.71 1.33 -31.16
C PHE A 181 -48.60 1.12 -30.12
N ILE A 182 -48.57 1.95 -29.07
CA ILE A 182 -47.66 1.80 -27.93
C ILE A 182 -47.96 0.51 -27.15
N MET A 183 -49.24 0.17 -26.93
CA MET A 183 -49.61 -1.06 -26.22
C MET A 183 -49.27 -2.33 -27.02
N VAL A 184 -49.39 -2.33 -28.35
CA VAL A 184 -49.02 -3.48 -29.19
C VAL A 184 -47.50 -3.65 -29.26
N ASP A 185 -46.74 -2.57 -29.48
CA ASP A 185 -45.26 -2.60 -29.48
C ASP A 185 -44.71 -2.96 -28.09
N TRP A 186 -45.35 -2.46 -27.02
CA TRP A 186 -45.05 -2.86 -25.64
C TRP A 186 -45.37 -4.33 -25.39
N SER A 187 -46.51 -4.85 -25.85
CA SER A 187 -46.88 -6.25 -25.64
C SER A 187 -45.95 -7.23 -26.40
N LEU A 188 -45.56 -6.92 -27.64
CA LEU A 188 -44.67 -7.76 -28.43
C LEU A 188 -43.23 -7.71 -27.92
N ASN A 189 -42.71 -6.53 -27.55
CA ASN A 189 -41.39 -6.43 -26.92
C ASN A 189 -41.39 -7.03 -25.51
N THR A 190 -42.45 -6.88 -24.72
CA THR A 190 -42.52 -7.46 -23.37
C THR A 190 -42.60 -8.99 -23.43
N VAL A 191 -43.39 -9.57 -24.34
CA VAL A 191 -43.43 -11.03 -24.51
C VAL A 191 -42.13 -11.57 -25.09
N ALA A 192 -41.53 -10.92 -26.09
CA ALA A 192 -40.23 -11.32 -26.63
C ALA A 192 -39.12 -11.22 -25.58
N THR A 193 -39.11 -10.15 -24.78
CA THR A 193 -38.15 -9.96 -23.68
C THR A 193 -38.38 -10.99 -22.58
N GLN A 194 -39.62 -11.27 -22.20
CA GLN A 194 -39.95 -12.28 -21.18
C GLN A 194 -39.56 -13.70 -21.63
N VAL A 195 -39.85 -14.07 -22.88
CA VAL A 195 -39.45 -15.37 -23.45
C VAL A 195 -37.93 -15.46 -23.56
N TRP A 196 -37.25 -14.40 -23.98
CA TRP A 196 -35.79 -14.33 -24.04
C TRP A 196 -35.15 -14.42 -22.64
N ASP A 197 -35.74 -13.75 -21.65
CA ASP A 197 -35.31 -13.77 -20.26
C ASP A 197 -35.51 -15.14 -19.63
N ASP A 198 -36.65 -15.79 -19.88
CA ASP A 198 -36.92 -17.13 -19.34
C ASP A 198 -36.04 -18.19 -20.02
N HIS A 199 -35.75 -18.04 -21.31
CA HIS A 199 -34.73 -18.85 -22.00
C HIS A 199 -33.34 -18.61 -21.39
N THR A 200 -32.94 -17.35 -21.20
CA THR A 200 -31.66 -17.00 -20.57
C THR A 200 -31.53 -17.58 -19.15
N LYS A 201 -32.59 -17.50 -18.33
CA LYS A 201 -32.62 -18.09 -16.97
C LYS A 201 -32.46 -19.60 -16.97
N MET A 202 -32.97 -20.30 -17.98
CA MET A 202 -32.79 -21.74 -18.14
C MET A 202 -31.32 -22.09 -18.43
N TRP A 203 -30.67 -21.38 -19.36
CA TRP A 203 -29.24 -21.53 -19.61
C TRP A 203 -28.40 -21.22 -18.36
N GLU A 204 -28.76 -20.18 -17.61
CA GLU A 204 -28.11 -19.86 -16.34
C GLU A 204 -28.32 -20.93 -15.27
N ARG A 205 -29.45 -21.65 -15.29
CA ARG A 205 -29.72 -22.74 -14.34
C ARG A 205 -28.88 -23.97 -14.66
N ALA A 206 -28.85 -24.41 -15.92
CA ALA A 206 -28.01 -25.51 -16.36
C ALA A 206 -26.51 -25.21 -16.10
N TYR A 207 -26.11 -23.96 -16.36
CA TYR A 207 -24.75 -23.49 -16.09
C TYR A 207 -24.43 -23.50 -14.59
N ARG A 208 -25.37 -23.06 -13.72
CA ARG A 208 -25.21 -23.16 -12.26
C ARG A 208 -25.18 -24.61 -11.79
N ASN A 209 -26.09 -25.47 -12.23
CA ASN A 209 -26.15 -26.89 -11.85
C ASN A 209 -24.87 -27.64 -12.19
N TYR A 210 -24.31 -27.38 -13.38
CA TYR A 210 -23.03 -27.92 -13.81
C TYR A 210 -21.87 -27.61 -12.84
N TYR A 211 -21.94 -26.47 -12.14
CA TYR A 211 -20.94 -26.05 -11.15
C TYR A 211 -21.37 -26.21 -9.67
N ALA A 212 -22.66 -26.38 -9.36
CA ALA A 212 -23.22 -26.42 -8.01
C ALA A 212 -23.10 -27.79 -7.30
N VAL A 213 -22.94 -28.88 -8.04
CA VAL A 213 -22.86 -30.27 -7.49
C VAL A 213 -21.58 -30.53 -6.66
N MET A 214 -20.78 -29.51 -6.33
CA MET A 214 -19.41 -29.67 -5.83
C MET A 214 -19.16 -29.06 -4.42
N ASP A 215 -20.21 -28.70 -3.67
CA ASP A 215 -20.10 -28.05 -2.35
C ASP A 215 -19.67 -29.00 -1.20
N ASP A 216 -19.60 -30.32 -1.43
CA ASP A 216 -19.66 -31.32 -0.34
C ASP A 216 -18.36 -32.08 0.02
N VAL A 217 -17.16 -31.53 -0.20
CA VAL A 217 -15.92 -32.16 0.28
C VAL A 217 -15.01 -31.15 0.96
N TYR A 218 -15.06 -31.14 2.29
CA TYR A 218 -14.14 -30.37 3.15
C TYR A 218 -13.21 -31.33 3.90
N ALA A 219 -11.94 -31.37 3.48
CA ALA A 219 -10.82 -31.83 4.30
C ALA A 219 -9.57 -31.07 3.84
N ALA A 220 -9.41 -29.84 4.31
CA ALA A 220 -8.26 -29.01 3.94
C ALA A 220 -6.97 -29.59 4.56
N SER A 221 -6.08 -30.13 3.73
CA SER A 221 -4.66 -30.32 4.11
C SER A 221 -3.91 -29.02 3.81
N THR A 222 -3.80 -28.14 4.80
CA THR A 222 -2.98 -26.92 4.71
C THR A 222 -1.48 -27.17 4.96
N GLY A 223 -1.09 -28.43 5.17
CA GLY A 223 0.28 -28.83 5.55
C GLY A 223 1.15 -29.39 4.42
N ASP A 224 0.70 -29.32 3.16
CA ASP A 224 1.37 -29.94 2.03
C ASP A 224 2.61 -29.14 1.58
N ASP A 225 3.72 -29.85 1.35
CA ASP A 225 4.98 -29.31 0.83
C ASP A 225 4.81 -28.73 -0.61
N ASP A 226 5.78 -27.93 -1.06
CA ASP A 226 5.68 -27.27 -2.39
C ASP A 226 5.56 -28.26 -3.56
N ALA A 227 6.18 -29.43 -3.42
CA ALA A 227 6.17 -30.48 -4.45
C ALA A 227 4.76 -31.08 -4.63
N SER A 228 4.08 -31.39 -3.52
CA SER A 228 2.72 -31.92 -3.53
C SER A 228 1.71 -30.87 -4.01
N LEU A 229 1.86 -29.60 -3.62
CA LEU A 229 1.00 -28.51 -4.11
C LEU A 229 1.10 -28.35 -5.65
N SER A 230 2.32 -28.35 -6.20
CA SER A 230 2.53 -28.25 -7.65
C SER A 230 1.96 -29.44 -8.42
N ALA A 231 2.09 -30.66 -7.88
CA ALA A 231 1.52 -31.86 -8.47
C ALA A 231 -0.02 -31.82 -8.48
N ARG A 232 -0.65 -31.43 -7.37
CA ARG A 232 -2.10 -31.26 -7.26
C ARG A 232 -2.61 -30.18 -8.22
N ALA A 233 -1.96 -29.01 -8.23
CA ALA A 233 -2.31 -27.91 -9.15
C ALA A 233 -2.23 -28.36 -10.62
N SER A 234 -1.18 -29.10 -10.99
CA SER A 234 -1.02 -29.63 -12.35
C SER A 234 -2.14 -30.63 -12.70
N ALA A 235 -2.50 -31.52 -11.78
CA ALA A 235 -3.60 -32.45 -11.96
C ALA A 235 -4.93 -31.72 -12.20
N ILE A 236 -5.19 -30.63 -11.47
CA ILE A 236 -6.39 -29.80 -11.63
C ILE A 236 -6.40 -29.07 -12.99
N LEU A 237 -5.27 -28.48 -13.40
CA LEU A 237 -5.14 -27.76 -14.68
C LEU A 237 -5.39 -28.67 -15.88
N ASN A 238 -4.96 -29.93 -15.79
CA ASN A 238 -5.06 -30.94 -16.84
C ASN A 238 -6.44 -31.61 -16.94
N ARG A 239 -7.38 -31.37 -16.00
CA ARG A 239 -8.74 -31.92 -16.11
C ARG A 239 -9.42 -31.32 -17.34
N LYS A 240 -10.06 -32.17 -18.15
CA LYS A 240 -10.77 -31.75 -19.38
C LYS A 240 -12.21 -31.31 -19.10
N GLU A 241 -12.83 -31.88 -18.07
CA GLU A 241 -14.16 -31.51 -17.60
C GLU A 241 -14.06 -30.36 -16.61
N ALA A 242 -15.09 -29.51 -16.56
CA ALA A 242 -15.23 -28.51 -15.51
C ALA A 242 -15.94 -29.10 -14.28
N GLY A 243 -15.88 -28.37 -13.17
CA GLY A 243 -16.23 -28.89 -11.84
C GLY A 243 -15.03 -28.89 -10.90
N ARG A 244 -14.39 -27.73 -10.72
CA ARG A 244 -13.42 -27.49 -9.65
C ARG A 244 -14.18 -27.29 -8.35
N SER A 245 -13.84 -28.05 -7.32
CA SER A 245 -14.33 -27.80 -5.96
C SER A 245 -13.72 -26.51 -5.40
N LYS A 246 -14.22 -26.04 -4.25
CA LYS A 246 -13.57 -24.96 -3.49
C LYS A 246 -12.12 -25.33 -3.12
N ASP A 247 -11.84 -26.59 -2.79
CA ASP A 247 -10.49 -27.06 -2.49
C ASP A 247 -9.58 -27.06 -3.74
N ASP A 248 -10.11 -27.40 -4.92
CA ASP A 248 -9.35 -27.31 -6.16
C ASP A 248 -8.97 -25.84 -6.45
N TRP A 249 -9.91 -24.90 -6.22
CA TRP A 249 -9.61 -23.47 -6.33
C TRP A 249 -8.63 -22.98 -5.28
N LEU A 250 -8.78 -23.40 -4.02
CA LEU A 250 -7.81 -23.10 -2.97
C LEU A 250 -6.41 -23.58 -3.35
N THR A 251 -6.30 -24.81 -3.86
CA THR A 251 -5.06 -25.42 -4.33
C THR A 251 -4.45 -24.59 -5.47
N LEU A 252 -5.22 -24.24 -6.50
CA LEU A 252 -4.72 -23.49 -7.65
C LEU A 252 -4.30 -22.06 -7.29
N VAL A 253 -5.12 -21.35 -6.51
CA VAL A 253 -4.82 -19.98 -6.11
C VAL A 253 -3.62 -19.99 -5.16
N SER A 254 -3.51 -20.95 -4.24
CA SER A 254 -2.32 -21.10 -3.39
C SER A 254 -1.06 -21.39 -4.22
N TYR A 255 -1.17 -22.25 -5.23
CA TYR A 255 -0.07 -22.52 -6.16
C TYR A 255 0.38 -21.28 -6.93
N TYR A 256 -0.57 -20.52 -7.49
CA TYR A 256 -0.24 -19.26 -8.17
C TYR A 256 0.33 -18.22 -7.22
N TYR A 257 -0.19 -18.15 -6.00
CA TYR A 257 0.30 -17.21 -5.00
C TYR A 257 1.74 -17.53 -4.61
N ARG A 258 2.07 -18.80 -4.33
CA ARG A 258 3.47 -19.19 -4.03
C ARG A 258 4.43 -18.93 -5.19
N ARG A 259 3.96 -19.08 -6.43
CA ARG A 259 4.81 -18.94 -7.63
C ARG A 259 4.95 -17.51 -8.14
N TYR A 260 3.91 -16.69 -7.98
CA TYR A 260 3.79 -15.37 -8.60
C TYR A 260 3.41 -14.27 -7.61
N GLY A 261 3.31 -14.56 -6.31
CA GLY A 261 2.87 -13.61 -5.28
C GLY A 261 3.78 -12.38 -5.14
N ASP A 262 5.05 -12.50 -5.55
CA ASP A 262 6.00 -11.38 -5.60
C ASP A 262 5.64 -10.32 -6.68
N SER A 263 4.75 -10.66 -7.62
CA SER A 263 4.24 -9.73 -8.63
C SER A 263 2.70 -9.78 -8.67
N PRO A 264 2.02 -8.84 -7.99
CA PRO A 264 0.56 -8.80 -7.95
C PRO A 264 -0.09 -8.80 -9.34
N VAL A 265 0.54 -8.14 -10.31
CA VAL A 265 0.08 -8.07 -11.70
C VAL A 265 0.15 -9.44 -12.38
N VAL A 266 1.28 -10.15 -12.26
CA VAL A 266 1.45 -11.48 -12.86
C VAL A 266 0.50 -12.49 -12.22
N PHE A 267 0.39 -12.48 -10.89
CA PHE A 267 -0.54 -13.33 -10.16
C PHE A 267 -1.99 -13.10 -10.60
N LYS A 268 -2.45 -11.83 -10.65
CA LYS A 268 -3.79 -11.47 -11.11
C LYS A 268 -4.04 -11.91 -12.54
N ASN A 269 -3.13 -11.60 -13.46
CA ASN A 269 -3.29 -11.97 -14.86
C ASN A 269 -3.36 -13.49 -15.05
N ARG A 270 -2.56 -14.26 -14.27
CA ARG A 270 -2.60 -15.71 -14.32
C ARG A 270 -3.94 -16.26 -13.82
N LEU A 271 -4.43 -15.75 -12.69
CA LEU A 271 -5.70 -16.17 -12.12
C LEU A 271 -6.88 -15.80 -13.03
N ASP A 272 -6.89 -14.57 -13.57
CA ASP A 272 -7.91 -14.10 -14.51
C ASP A 272 -7.97 -14.94 -15.78
N ASN A 273 -6.80 -15.30 -16.35
CA ASN A 273 -6.73 -16.19 -17.50
C ASN A 273 -7.27 -17.59 -17.17
N ASP A 274 -6.96 -18.13 -16.00
CA ASP A 274 -7.44 -19.47 -15.62
C ASP A 274 -8.95 -19.49 -15.36
N ILE A 275 -9.50 -18.43 -14.76
CA ILE A 275 -10.95 -18.18 -14.62
C ILE A 275 -11.61 -18.09 -16.00
N TYR A 276 -11.00 -17.35 -16.93
CA TYR A 276 -11.48 -17.22 -18.30
C TYR A 276 -11.54 -18.57 -19.03
N LEU A 277 -10.42 -19.31 -19.01
CA LEU A 277 -10.35 -20.64 -19.61
C LEU A 277 -11.34 -21.61 -18.96
N TYR A 278 -11.51 -21.54 -17.64
CA TYR A 278 -12.45 -22.38 -16.91
C TYR A 278 -13.90 -22.12 -17.30
N ALA A 279 -14.32 -20.85 -17.41
CA ALA A 279 -15.68 -20.49 -17.83
C ALA A 279 -15.99 -20.95 -19.26
N LYS A 280 -14.99 -20.90 -20.15
CA LYS A 280 -15.13 -21.32 -21.56
C LYS A 280 -15.24 -22.84 -21.73
N ARG A 281 -14.68 -23.63 -20.81
CA ARG A 281 -14.71 -25.10 -20.88
C ARG A 281 -16.12 -25.70 -20.81
N ALA A 282 -17.08 -25.01 -20.16
CA ALA A 282 -18.46 -25.47 -20.05
C ALA A 282 -19.06 -25.80 -21.43
N TRP A 283 -18.84 -24.95 -22.43
CA TRP A 283 -19.41 -25.12 -23.76
C TRP A 283 -18.93 -26.39 -24.47
N THR A 284 -17.71 -26.83 -24.19
CA THR A 284 -17.11 -28.06 -24.74
C THR A 284 -17.33 -29.29 -23.87
N SER A 285 -18.00 -29.14 -22.71
CA SER A 285 -18.16 -30.23 -21.75
C SER A 285 -19.38 -31.08 -22.07
N GLN A 286 -19.17 -32.39 -22.29
CA GLN A 286 -20.27 -33.35 -22.48
C GLN A 286 -21.30 -33.28 -21.34
N ARG A 287 -20.85 -33.24 -20.08
CA ARG A 287 -21.75 -33.11 -18.93
C ARG A 287 -22.61 -31.84 -18.94
N PHE A 288 -22.09 -30.69 -19.38
CA PHE A 288 -22.89 -29.47 -19.48
C PHE A 288 -23.96 -29.61 -20.57
N GLN A 289 -23.62 -30.27 -21.68
CA GLN A 289 -24.57 -30.59 -22.74
C GLN A 289 -25.68 -31.54 -22.24
N GLU A 290 -25.36 -32.49 -21.37
CA GLU A 290 -26.33 -33.40 -20.74
C GLU A 290 -27.25 -32.66 -19.75
N GLU A 291 -26.70 -31.83 -18.86
CA GLU A 291 -27.48 -31.00 -17.91
C GLU A 291 -28.40 -30.03 -18.66
N LEU A 292 -27.91 -29.41 -19.73
CA LEU A 292 -28.72 -28.53 -20.54
C LEU A 292 -29.88 -29.28 -21.20
N ARG A 293 -29.66 -30.49 -21.74
CA ARG A 293 -30.73 -31.32 -22.31
C ARG A 293 -31.77 -31.70 -21.26
N TYR A 294 -31.33 -32.00 -20.04
CA TYR A 294 -32.21 -32.31 -18.92
C TYR A 294 -33.08 -31.10 -18.53
N ASP A 295 -32.47 -29.93 -18.32
CA ASP A 295 -33.18 -28.70 -17.91
C ASP A 295 -34.09 -28.12 -19.01
N THR A 296 -33.73 -28.30 -20.29
CA THR A 296 -34.53 -27.85 -21.44
C THR A 296 -35.67 -28.80 -21.79
N GLY A 297 -35.66 -30.05 -21.30
CA GLY A 297 -36.56 -31.10 -21.76
C GLY A 297 -36.42 -31.41 -23.26
N ALA A 298 -35.24 -31.14 -23.84
CA ALA A 298 -34.99 -31.12 -25.29
C ALA A 298 -35.14 -32.48 -25.99
N ASP A 299 -35.47 -33.55 -25.28
CA ASP A 299 -35.93 -34.78 -25.94
C ASP A 299 -37.30 -34.58 -26.63
N THR A 300 -38.13 -33.58 -26.24
CA THR A 300 -39.49 -33.39 -26.83
C THR A 300 -40.07 -31.97 -26.87
N TRP A 301 -39.29 -30.88 -26.74
CA TRP A 301 -39.84 -29.52 -26.82
C TRP A 301 -40.27 -29.16 -28.26
N THR A 302 -41.49 -29.57 -28.61
CA THR A 302 -42.14 -29.27 -29.89
C THR A 302 -43.03 -28.04 -29.71
N PHE A 303 -42.61 -26.91 -30.26
CA PHE A 303 -43.53 -25.80 -30.49
C PHE A 303 -44.63 -26.31 -31.44
N GLY A 304 -45.89 -26.26 -31.00
CA GLY A 304 -47.03 -26.81 -31.73
C GLY A 304 -47.06 -26.34 -33.19
N GLY A 305 -46.61 -27.21 -34.10
CA GLY A 305 -46.44 -26.84 -35.50
C GLY A 305 -45.47 -27.72 -36.30
N GLY A 306 -45.54 -29.04 -36.14
CA GLY A 306 -45.18 -30.00 -37.21
C GLY A 306 -43.72 -30.17 -37.66
N THR A 307 -42.74 -29.40 -37.18
CA THR A 307 -41.32 -29.63 -37.50
C THR A 307 -40.49 -29.72 -36.23
N SER A 308 -39.96 -30.90 -35.93
CA SER A 308 -38.95 -31.09 -34.89
C SER A 308 -37.65 -30.42 -35.32
N ALA A 309 -37.46 -29.14 -34.98
CA ALA A 309 -36.16 -28.50 -35.09
C ALA A 309 -35.31 -29.02 -33.92
N THR A 310 -34.29 -29.83 -34.23
CA THR A 310 -33.23 -30.14 -33.28
C THR A 310 -32.50 -28.83 -33.02
N ILE A 311 -32.58 -28.29 -31.80
CA ILE A 311 -31.84 -27.08 -31.41
C ILE A 311 -30.35 -27.42 -31.55
N ASP A 312 -29.70 -26.85 -32.56
CA ASP A 312 -28.26 -26.98 -32.72
C ASP A 312 -27.61 -25.87 -31.90
N LEU A 313 -27.09 -26.27 -30.75
CA LEU A 313 -26.56 -25.36 -29.74
C LEU A 313 -25.39 -24.52 -30.26
N ASP A 314 -24.75 -24.95 -31.35
CA ASP A 314 -23.69 -24.21 -32.03
C ASP A 314 -24.18 -23.16 -33.02
N THR A 315 -25.41 -23.24 -33.49
CA THR A 315 -25.98 -22.27 -34.43
C THR A 315 -27.06 -21.37 -33.81
N ASP A 316 -27.76 -21.84 -32.76
CA ASP A 316 -28.90 -21.14 -32.16
C ASP A 316 -28.56 -20.20 -30.99
N LEU A 317 -27.44 -20.42 -30.30
CA LEU A 317 -27.00 -19.54 -29.22
C LEU A 317 -26.08 -18.44 -29.77
N SER A 318 -26.58 -17.20 -29.82
CA SER A 318 -25.76 -16.08 -30.30
C SER A 318 -24.45 -15.97 -29.49
N ASN A 319 -23.36 -15.65 -30.18
CA ASN A 319 -22.06 -15.42 -29.53
C ASN A 319 -22.15 -14.35 -28.42
N ASP A 320 -23.08 -13.40 -28.55
CA ASP A 320 -23.37 -12.40 -27.53
C ASP A 320 -23.98 -13.02 -26.25
N LEU A 321 -24.95 -13.94 -26.38
CA LEU A 321 -25.54 -14.61 -25.22
C LEU A 321 -24.54 -15.53 -24.52
N ARG A 322 -23.72 -16.27 -25.29
CA ARG A 322 -22.58 -17.05 -24.75
C ARG A 322 -21.65 -16.15 -23.93
N ALA A 323 -21.21 -15.04 -24.52
CA ALA A 323 -20.32 -14.09 -23.85
C ALA A 323 -20.95 -13.45 -22.60
N LYS A 324 -22.27 -13.20 -22.60
CA LYS A 324 -23.01 -12.69 -21.44
C LYS A 324 -23.04 -13.70 -20.29
N ILE A 325 -23.36 -14.97 -20.57
CA ILE A 325 -23.40 -16.04 -19.56
C ILE A 325 -22.00 -16.28 -18.99
N GLU A 326 -20.97 -16.40 -19.83
CA GLU A 326 -19.59 -16.57 -19.38
C GLU A 326 -19.13 -15.41 -18.49
N ARG A 327 -19.44 -14.17 -18.90
CA ARG A 327 -19.06 -12.98 -18.13
C ARG A 327 -19.70 -13.01 -16.75
N ARG A 328 -21.00 -13.29 -16.66
CA ARG A 328 -21.72 -13.40 -15.40
C ARG A 328 -21.07 -14.45 -14.49
N PHE A 329 -20.80 -15.64 -15.01
CA PHE A 329 -20.17 -16.68 -14.23
C PHE A 329 -18.76 -16.34 -13.76
N ARG A 330 -17.94 -15.70 -14.61
CA ARG A 330 -16.61 -15.22 -14.18
C ARG A 330 -16.72 -14.26 -12.99
N HIS A 331 -17.73 -13.39 -12.97
CA HIS A 331 -17.97 -12.51 -11.82
C HIS A 331 -18.39 -13.30 -10.58
N GLU A 332 -19.34 -14.23 -10.70
CA GLU A 332 -19.78 -15.10 -9.59
C GLU A 332 -18.61 -15.93 -9.02
N LEU A 333 -17.77 -16.47 -9.89
CA LEU A 333 -16.58 -17.22 -9.51
C LEU A 333 -15.53 -16.34 -8.82
N LYS A 334 -15.26 -15.13 -9.33
CA LYS A 334 -14.37 -14.16 -8.67
C LYS A 334 -14.89 -13.78 -7.30
N ALA A 335 -16.20 -13.57 -7.15
CA ALA A 335 -16.82 -13.29 -5.87
C ALA A 335 -16.66 -14.47 -4.88
N MET A 336 -16.84 -15.71 -5.35
CA MET A 336 -16.57 -16.91 -4.54
C MET A 336 -15.10 -16.98 -4.10
N LEU A 337 -14.15 -16.74 -5.00
CA LEU A 337 -12.73 -16.72 -4.66
C LEU A 337 -12.42 -15.65 -3.62
N ALA A 338 -12.93 -14.43 -3.79
CA ALA A 338 -12.74 -13.33 -2.85
C ALA A 338 -13.33 -13.62 -1.47
N ARG A 339 -14.50 -14.27 -1.41
CA ARG A 339 -15.21 -14.58 -0.16
C ARG A 339 -14.64 -15.78 0.57
N ASP A 340 -14.39 -16.87 -0.16
CA ASP A 340 -14.16 -18.19 0.43
C ASP A 340 -12.69 -18.62 0.37
N ILE A 341 -11.91 -18.12 -0.60
CA ILE A 341 -10.57 -18.65 -0.90
C ILE A 341 -9.46 -17.66 -0.51
N PHE A 342 -9.53 -16.40 -0.94
CA PHE A 342 -8.50 -15.39 -0.65
C PHE A 342 -8.27 -15.20 0.85
N PRO A 343 -9.30 -15.18 1.73
CA PRO A 343 -9.08 -15.07 3.17
C PRO A 343 -8.29 -16.24 3.75
N LEU A 344 -8.51 -17.46 3.23
CA LEU A 344 -7.78 -18.65 3.68
C LEU A 344 -6.30 -18.58 3.29
N ILE A 345 -6.01 -18.08 2.09
CA ILE A 345 -4.64 -17.90 1.60
C ILE A 345 -3.94 -16.77 2.36
N ALA A 346 -4.62 -15.63 2.56
CA ALA A 346 -4.10 -14.52 3.33
C ALA A 346 -3.77 -14.96 4.76
N ARG A 347 -4.65 -15.72 5.41
CA ARG A 347 -4.44 -16.31 6.74
C ARG A 347 -3.25 -17.25 6.77
N ALA A 348 -3.18 -18.22 5.86
CA ALA A 348 -2.08 -19.19 5.82
C ALA A 348 -0.73 -18.49 5.58
N THR A 349 -0.73 -17.48 4.72
CA THR A 349 0.45 -16.67 4.41
C THR A 349 0.87 -15.81 5.60
N THR A 350 -0.07 -15.15 6.27
CA THR A 350 0.18 -14.33 7.45
C THR A 350 0.71 -15.19 8.59
N GLU A 351 0.13 -16.36 8.82
CA GLU A 351 0.62 -17.31 9.82
C GLU A 351 2.04 -17.77 9.50
N LYS A 352 2.31 -18.14 8.24
CA LYS A 352 3.67 -18.50 7.80
C LYS A 352 4.64 -17.35 7.99
N ALA A 353 4.28 -16.14 7.59
CA ALA A 353 5.11 -14.95 7.76
C ALA A 353 5.41 -14.67 9.24
N LEU A 354 4.42 -14.78 10.13
CA LEU A 354 4.64 -14.65 11.58
C LEU A 354 5.57 -15.73 12.13
N ARG A 355 5.47 -16.97 11.65
CA ARG A 355 6.37 -18.06 12.06
C ARG A 355 7.78 -17.86 11.53
N ASP A 356 7.93 -17.45 10.27
CA ASP A 356 9.20 -17.13 9.63
C ASP A 356 9.87 -15.95 10.36
N GLU A 357 9.10 -14.93 10.74
CA GLU A 357 9.56 -13.79 11.53
C GLU A 357 9.99 -14.21 12.94
N VAL A 358 9.17 -14.98 13.67
CA VAL A 358 9.56 -15.51 14.98
C VAL A 358 10.81 -16.39 14.91
N ALA A 359 10.98 -17.17 13.84
CA ALA A 359 12.20 -17.95 13.62
C ALA A 359 13.42 -17.03 13.42
N TRP A 360 13.27 -15.97 12.61
CA TRP A 360 14.32 -14.96 12.42
C TRP A 360 14.64 -14.21 13.73
N LEU A 361 13.64 -13.75 14.47
CA LEU A 361 13.81 -13.08 15.77
C LEU A 361 14.58 -13.96 16.76
N ASN A 362 14.28 -15.26 16.80
CA ASN A 362 15.00 -16.20 17.67
C ASN A 362 16.44 -16.48 17.20
N ALA A 363 16.70 -16.44 15.89
CA ALA A 363 18.00 -16.76 15.31
C ALA A 363 18.96 -15.57 15.33
N GLU A 364 18.48 -14.36 15.02
CA GLU A 364 19.32 -13.18 14.80
C GLU A 364 19.16 -12.16 15.93
N LEU A 365 17.92 -11.76 16.24
CA LEU A 365 17.67 -10.67 17.19
C LEU A 365 17.85 -11.09 18.65
N ARG A 366 17.44 -12.30 19.02
CA ARG A 366 17.58 -12.80 20.39
C ARG A 366 19.04 -12.83 20.86
N PRO A 367 20.02 -13.37 20.10
CA PRO A 367 21.43 -13.27 20.47
C PRO A 367 21.90 -11.83 20.64
N GLU A 368 21.49 -10.93 19.74
CA GLU A 368 21.85 -9.51 19.77
C GLU A 368 21.30 -8.80 21.03
N LEU A 369 20.03 -9.00 21.35
CA LEU A 369 19.41 -8.45 22.56
C LEU A 369 20.03 -8.99 23.85
N ASN A 370 20.52 -10.23 23.81
CA ASN A 370 21.21 -10.87 24.92
C ASN A 370 22.71 -10.54 24.95
N ALA A 371 23.23 -9.83 23.94
CA ALA A 371 24.62 -9.41 23.91
C ALA A 371 24.88 -8.45 25.09
N PRO A 372 26.02 -8.61 25.78
CA PRO A 372 26.37 -7.75 26.89
C PRO A 372 26.87 -6.39 26.40
N LEU A 373 26.36 -5.33 27.01
CA LEU A 373 26.96 -4.00 27.08
C LEU A 373 27.84 -3.93 28.33
N PHE A 374 29.00 -3.30 28.24
CA PHE A 374 29.92 -3.17 29.37
C PHE A 374 30.16 -1.71 29.74
N ILE A 375 30.09 -1.41 31.03
CA ILE A 375 30.50 -0.12 31.58
C ILE A 375 31.72 -0.36 32.46
N TYR A 376 32.81 0.33 32.15
CA TYR A 376 34.04 0.34 32.91
C TYR A 376 34.09 1.62 33.73
N VAL A 377 34.09 1.47 35.05
CA VAL A 377 34.13 2.59 35.99
C VAL A 377 35.49 2.58 36.68
N THR A 378 36.19 3.69 36.61
CA THR A 378 37.43 3.95 37.34
C THR A 378 37.23 5.12 38.28
N THR A 379 37.88 5.07 39.43
CA THR A 379 37.80 6.12 40.45
C THR A 379 39.21 6.55 40.84
N GLU A 380 39.46 7.85 40.82
CA GLU A 380 40.65 8.49 41.37
C GLU A 380 40.27 9.24 42.65
N GLY A 381 41.15 9.24 43.66
CA GLY A 381 40.91 9.94 44.93
C GLY A 381 39.96 9.26 45.93
N LEU A 382 39.33 8.13 45.56
CA LEU A 382 38.40 7.42 46.45
C LEU A 382 39.14 6.73 47.61
N GLU A 383 38.99 7.22 48.85
CA GLU A 383 39.66 6.67 50.05
C GLU A 383 38.93 5.48 50.70
N GLU A 384 37.59 5.42 50.58
CA GLU A 384 36.74 4.37 51.15
C GLU A 384 35.86 3.69 50.08
N PRO A 385 35.36 2.45 50.29
CA PRO A 385 34.47 1.80 49.34
C PRO A 385 33.23 2.65 49.01
N GLY A 386 33.05 2.95 47.73
CA GLY A 386 31.92 3.69 47.20
C GLY A 386 30.79 2.78 46.72
N ARG A 387 29.59 3.34 46.59
CA ARG A 387 28.42 2.68 46.00
C ARG A 387 28.06 3.34 44.67
N LEU A 388 28.19 2.58 43.59
CA LEU A 388 27.74 2.96 42.26
C LEU A 388 26.22 2.78 42.15
N ALA A 389 25.55 3.75 41.57
CA ALA A 389 24.13 3.73 41.24
C ALA A 389 23.95 4.09 39.76
N LEU A 390 23.62 3.11 38.94
CA LEU A 390 23.26 3.32 37.54
C LEU A 390 21.78 3.68 37.45
N VAL A 391 21.49 4.94 37.10
CA VAL A 391 20.14 5.51 37.14
C VAL A 391 19.38 5.15 35.87
N LYS A 392 18.19 4.56 36.04
CA LYS A 392 17.27 4.14 35.00
C LYS A 392 16.37 5.31 34.56
N GLY A 393 15.73 5.20 33.41
CA GLY A 393 14.84 6.24 32.87
C GLY A 393 13.60 6.54 33.75
N ASP A 394 13.21 5.63 34.64
CA ASP A 394 12.15 5.84 35.64
C ASP A 394 12.65 6.49 36.95
N GLY A 395 13.93 6.85 37.02
CA GLY A 395 14.59 7.42 38.20
C GLY A 395 15.02 6.40 39.25
N SER A 396 14.64 5.12 39.13
CA SER A 396 15.18 4.05 39.98
C SER A 396 16.62 3.69 39.57
N ALA A 397 17.35 2.92 40.36
CA ALA A 397 18.75 2.62 40.05
C ALA A 397 19.14 1.15 40.30
N TRP A 398 20.10 0.67 39.51
CA TRP A 398 20.84 -0.55 39.83
C TRP A 398 22.10 -0.20 40.63
N TYR A 399 22.39 -0.96 41.67
CA TYR A 399 23.46 -0.65 42.60
C TYR A 399 24.61 -1.67 42.55
N GLY A 400 25.83 -1.19 42.73
CA GLY A 400 27.03 -1.98 42.91
C GLY A 400 28.03 -1.28 43.83
N ASN A 401 29.05 -1.99 44.30
CA ASN A 401 30.12 -1.41 45.10
C ASN A 401 31.42 -1.34 44.27
N ILE A 402 32.23 -0.32 44.55
CA ILE A 402 33.57 -0.12 44.00
C ILE A 402 34.56 0.14 45.13
N ALA A 403 35.70 -0.53 45.10
CA ALA A 403 36.75 -0.37 46.12
C ALA A 403 37.73 0.75 45.71
N PRO A 404 38.41 1.39 46.68
CA PRO A 404 39.47 2.37 46.44
C PRO A 404 40.51 1.88 45.42
N GLY A 405 40.76 2.69 44.39
CA GLY A 405 41.77 2.41 43.36
C GLY A 405 41.50 1.21 42.45
N GLU A 406 40.33 0.57 42.55
CA GLU A 406 39.95 -0.54 41.68
C GLU A 406 39.06 -0.07 40.52
N SER A 407 39.29 -0.63 39.34
CA SER A 407 38.34 -0.51 38.22
C SER A 407 37.21 -1.52 38.37
N LYS A 408 35.95 -1.08 38.21
CA LYS A 408 34.80 -1.97 38.16
C LYS A 408 34.28 -2.12 36.75
N ARG A 409 34.24 -3.35 36.24
CA ARG A 409 33.47 -3.69 35.03
C ARG A 409 32.08 -4.18 35.44
N THR A 410 31.04 -3.47 35.01
CA THR A 410 29.65 -3.93 35.12
C THR A 410 29.09 -4.26 33.75
N GLY A 411 28.24 -5.29 33.67
CA GLY A 411 27.64 -5.74 32.42
C GLY A 411 26.13 -5.75 32.52
N MET A 412 25.47 -5.35 31.45
CA MET A 412 24.02 -5.53 31.27
C MET A 412 23.74 -6.03 29.87
N THR A 413 22.58 -6.62 29.63
CA THR A 413 22.18 -6.97 28.26
C THR A 413 21.56 -5.77 27.55
N LYS A 414 21.58 -5.76 26.21
CA LYS A 414 20.91 -4.72 25.41
C LYS A 414 19.39 -4.65 25.72
N ILE A 415 18.74 -5.80 25.95
CA ILE A 415 17.32 -5.79 26.35
C ILE A 415 17.10 -5.15 27.73
N ALA A 416 17.99 -5.39 28.69
CA ALA A 416 17.92 -4.73 30.00
C ALA A 416 18.10 -3.21 29.85
N PHE A 417 19.05 -2.79 29.02
CA PHE A 417 19.29 -1.38 28.70
C PHE A 417 18.05 -0.68 28.12
N ILE A 418 17.44 -1.26 27.07
CA ILE A 418 16.25 -0.71 26.41
C ILE A 418 15.05 -0.67 27.37
N ARG A 419 14.74 -1.78 28.06
CA ARG A 419 13.55 -1.88 28.94
C ARG A 419 13.59 -0.94 30.14
N ASN A 420 14.78 -0.52 30.55
CA ASN A 420 14.96 0.36 31.70
C ASN A 420 15.21 1.82 31.28
N GLY A 421 14.82 2.18 30.05
CA GLY A 421 14.79 3.56 29.58
C GLY A 421 16.16 4.13 29.25
N PHE A 422 17.06 3.32 28.69
CA PHE A 422 18.37 3.75 28.20
C PHE A 422 19.19 4.50 29.26
N PRO A 423 19.51 3.86 30.40
CA PRO A 423 20.26 4.52 31.47
C PRO A 423 21.58 5.09 30.95
N ASP A 424 21.77 6.40 31.05
CA ASP A 424 22.94 7.15 30.56
C ASP A 424 23.74 7.80 31.69
N THR A 425 23.24 7.68 32.92
CA THR A 425 23.77 8.39 34.09
C THR A 425 24.20 7.39 35.17
N ILE A 426 25.42 7.55 35.68
CA ILE A 426 25.93 6.79 36.82
C ILE A 426 26.32 7.74 37.95
N ARG A 427 25.95 7.37 39.18
CA ARG A 427 26.28 8.11 40.39
C ARG A 427 27.24 7.32 41.27
N LEU A 428 28.24 7.97 41.82
CA LEU A 428 29.13 7.42 42.83
C LEU A 428 28.77 8.04 44.18
N HIS A 429 28.20 7.25 45.07
CA HIS A 429 28.00 7.63 46.47
C HIS A 429 29.25 7.27 47.28
N HIS A 430 29.92 8.25 47.88
CA HIS A 430 31.07 8.08 48.78
C HIS A 430 30.85 8.87 50.08
N ALA A 431 31.83 8.86 50.99
CA ALA A 431 31.70 9.47 52.31
C ALA A 431 31.46 10.99 52.25
N ASP A 432 32.09 11.66 51.29
CA ASP A 432 32.09 13.13 51.17
C ASP A 432 30.94 13.66 50.30
N GLY A 433 30.27 12.80 49.51
CA GLY A 433 29.23 13.27 48.60
C GLY A 433 28.70 12.26 47.59
N VAL A 434 28.08 12.79 46.54
CA VAL A 434 27.56 12.04 45.40
C VAL A 434 28.02 12.70 44.12
N GLU A 435 28.94 12.04 43.42
CA GLU A 435 29.35 12.45 42.08
C GLU A 435 28.42 11.84 41.03
N THR A 436 28.17 12.58 39.95
CA THR A 436 27.29 12.14 38.85
C THR A 436 28.00 12.32 37.53
N GLU A 437 28.04 11.25 36.74
CA GLU A 437 28.64 11.26 35.41
C GLU A 437 27.66 10.70 34.38
N THR A 438 27.73 11.24 33.18
CA THR A 438 27.01 10.72 32.01
C THR A 438 27.93 9.85 31.17
N PHE A 439 27.38 8.89 30.44
CA PHE A 439 28.16 8.02 29.56
C PHE A 439 27.43 7.65 28.28
N THR A 440 28.20 7.32 27.26
CA THR A 440 27.71 6.79 25.99
C THR A 440 28.49 5.53 25.63
N PHE A 441 27.83 4.55 25.03
CA PHE A 441 28.50 3.37 24.51
C PHE A 441 29.18 3.68 23.17
N ASP A 442 30.40 3.19 23.01
CA ASP A 442 31.13 3.22 21.75
C ASP A 442 30.69 2.10 20.79
N GLU A 443 31.31 2.02 19.61
CA GLU A 443 31.03 0.99 18.61
C GLU A 443 31.33 -0.44 19.09
N SER A 444 32.08 -0.59 20.18
CA SER A 444 32.41 -1.87 20.82
C SER A 444 31.42 -2.26 21.92
N ASP A 445 30.28 -1.57 22.02
CA ASP A 445 29.27 -1.76 23.05
C ASP A 445 29.85 -1.53 24.48
N THR A 446 30.86 -0.65 24.57
CA THR A 446 31.58 -0.35 25.81
C THR A 446 31.47 1.13 26.16
N ALA A 447 31.25 1.44 27.43
CA ALA A 447 31.32 2.79 27.97
C ALA A 447 32.40 2.86 29.05
N THR A 448 33.15 3.96 29.09
CA THR A 448 34.15 4.20 30.15
C THR A 448 33.75 5.44 30.92
N VAL A 449 33.73 5.35 32.25
CA VAL A 449 33.39 6.43 33.16
C VAL A 449 34.51 6.61 34.16
N HIS A 450 35.00 7.84 34.29
CA HIS A 450 36.06 8.19 35.21
C HIS A 450 35.55 9.18 36.24
N PHE A 451 35.52 8.77 37.52
CA PHE A 451 35.23 9.67 38.62
C PHE A 451 36.52 10.19 39.23
N VAL A 452 36.63 11.51 39.38
CA VAL A 452 37.68 12.17 40.18
C VAL A 452 37.02 12.67 41.46
N VAL A 453 37.36 12.07 42.60
CA VAL A 453 36.90 12.56 43.90
C VAL A 453 37.90 13.60 44.37
N GLU A 454 37.59 14.87 44.11
CA GLU A 454 38.41 15.97 44.60
C GLU A 454 38.27 16.07 46.12
N LYS A 455 39.40 15.95 46.81
CA LYS A 455 39.46 16.25 48.24
C LYS A 455 39.41 17.76 48.35
N ASP A 456 38.36 18.32 48.96
CA ASP A 456 38.19 19.75 49.21
C ASP A 456 39.54 20.39 49.54
N ALA A 457 40.16 20.99 48.52
CA ALA A 457 41.38 21.74 48.68
C ALA A 457 40.93 23.07 49.27
N GLU A 458 41.31 23.32 50.52
CA GLU A 458 41.15 24.64 51.16
C GLU A 458 41.64 25.72 50.17
N ASP A 459 40.72 26.61 49.80
CA ASP A 459 40.83 27.68 48.80
C ASP A 459 42.22 28.33 48.68
N GLU A 460 42.95 28.06 47.60
CA GLU A 460 43.95 28.98 47.06
C GLU A 460 43.51 29.48 45.67
N ALA A 461 42.94 30.69 45.68
CA ALA A 461 42.53 31.42 44.49
C ALA A 461 43.73 31.81 43.60
N THR A 462 43.66 31.52 42.30
CA THR A 462 44.44 32.23 41.27
C THR A 462 43.62 32.44 39.97
N PRO A 463 43.93 33.51 39.20
CA PRO A 463 42.99 34.15 38.27
C PRO A 463 43.15 33.77 36.79
N ASP A 464 42.07 34.06 36.06
CA ASP A 464 41.78 34.03 34.62
C ASP A 464 42.94 34.25 33.63
N GLU A 465 42.96 33.47 32.55
CA GLU A 465 43.47 33.90 31.24
C GLU A 465 42.53 33.46 30.10
N ALA A 466 42.05 34.47 29.36
CA ALA A 466 41.22 34.37 28.17
C ALA A 466 42.08 34.29 26.90
N GLY A 467 41.57 33.62 25.87
CA GLY A 467 42.18 33.59 24.53
C GLY A 467 41.18 33.15 23.46
N ASP A 468 40.38 34.10 22.95
CA ASP A 468 39.54 33.95 21.77
C ASP A 468 40.38 33.95 20.48
N VAL A 469 40.00 33.09 19.53
CA VAL A 469 40.41 33.14 18.12
C VAL A 469 39.17 33.51 17.31
N ALA A 470 39.17 34.69 16.71
CA ALA A 470 38.07 35.22 15.91
C ALA A 470 37.96 34.49 14.56
N GLU A 471 36.81 33.85 14.33
CA GLU A 471 36.33 33.43 13.01
C GLU A 471 35.32 34.49 12.53
N GLU A 472 35.35 34.79 11.23
CA GLU A 472 34.77 35.98 10.62
C GLU A 472 33.22 35.86 10.52
N ASP A 473 32.52 36.31 11.57
CA ASP A 473 31.06 36.32 11.70
C ASP A 473 30.40 37.38 10.79
N THR A 474 29.68 36.92 9.77
CA THR A 474 28.48 37.66 9.32
C THR A 474 27.43 37.56 10.43
N PRO A 475 26.91 38.68 10.96
CA PRO A 475 25.97 38.64 12.08
C PRO A 475 24.71 37.84 11.69
N PRO A 476 24.23 36.94 12.55
CA PRO A 476 23.03 36.17 12.27
C PRO A 476 21.84 37.11 12.05
N PRO A 477 20.97 36.83 11.06
CA PRO A 477 19.79 37.64 10.83
C PRO A 477 18.84 37.58 12.04
N GLU A 478 18.35 38.73 12.49
CA GLU A 478 17.34 38.80 13.56
C GLU A 478 16.07 38.03 13.11
N GLY A 479 15.71 36.96 13.82
CA GLY A 479 14.48 36.18 13.56
C GLY A 479 14.68 34.75 13.06
N GLY A 480 15.91 34.24 13.06
CA GLY A 480 16.26 32.88 12.64
C GLY A 480 16.32 32.70 11.11
N HIS A 481 16.91 31.61 10.67
CA HIS A 481 17.17 31.32 9.26
C HIS A 481 17.20 29.81 9.00
N TRP A 482 17.07 29.43 7.73
CA TRP A 482 17.21 28.06 7.29
C TRP A 482 18.62 27.81 6.79
N VAL A 483 19.27 26.75 7.28
CA VAL A 483 20.61 26.32 6.86
C VAL A 483 20.50 25.01 6.10
N LEU A 484 21.12 24.93 4.92
CA LEU A 484 21.26 23.70 4.16
C LEU A 484 22.12 22.71 4.96
N VAL A 485 21.51 21.64 5.43
CA VAL A 485 22.18 20.60 6.22
C VAL A 485 22.52 19.36 5.41
N GLU A 486 21.79 19.12 4.32
CA GLU A 486 22.01 17.95 3.46
C GLU A 486 21.57 18.24 2.03
N SER A 487 22.27 17.68 1.05
CA SER A 487 21.86 17.70 -0.35
C SER A 487 22.26 16.41 -1.07
N PHE A 488 21.33 15.78 -1.80
CA PHE A 488 21.64 14.57 -2.55
C PHE A 488 20.69 14.32 -3.73
N GLY A 489 21.20 13.62 -4.74
CA GLY A 489 20.44 13.14 -5.89
C GLY A 489 19.99 11.70 -5.72
N LYS A 490 18.72 11.40 -6.04
CA LYS A 490 18.18 10.04 -6.09
C LYS A 490 17.60 9.78 -7.49
N VAL A 491 18.23 8.84 -8.19
CA VAL A 491 17.72 8.24 -9.42
C VAL A 491 16.73 7.16 -9.01
N ARG A 492 15.52 7.11 -9.59
CA ARG A 492 14.52 6.08 -9.27
C ARG A 492 15.07 4.71 -9.66
N GLU A 493 14.78 3.71 -8.85
CA GLU A 493 15.23 2.33 -9.12
C GLU A 493 14.38 1.66 -10.23
N ASP A 494 13.19 2.21 -10.52
CA ASP A 494 12.21 1.69 -11.49
C ASP A 494 11.84 2.75 -12.56
N ILE A 495 12.82 3.36 -13.25
CA ILE A 495 12.52 4.48 -14.17
C ILE A 495 11.62 4.07 -15.35
N ASP A 496 11.59 2.81 -15.77
CA ASP A 496 10.51 2.29 -16.62
C ASP A 496 10.61 0.77 -16.67
N ASN A 497 9.51 0.07 -16.36
CA ASN A 497 9.41 -1.39 -16.47
C ASN A 497 9.16 -1.85 -17.93
N HIS A 498 9.50 -1.01 -18.90
CA HIS A 498 9.38 -1.35 -20.30
C HIS A 498 10.57 -2.21 -20.72
N GLU A 499 10.31 -3.49 -20.97
CA GLU A 499 11.30 -4.52 -21.38
C GLU A 499 12.18 -4.15 -22.60
N CYS A 500 11.88 -3.03 -23.27
CA CYS A 500 12.45 -2.63 -24.55
C CYS A 500 13.49 -1.49 -24.46
N TYR A 501 13.61 -0.79 -23.33
CA TYR A 501 14.53 0.34 -23.15
C TYR A 501 15.42 0.15 -21.93
N ASP A 502 16.69 0.54 -22.06
CA ASP A 502 17.60 0.70 -20.93
C ASP A 502 17.56 2.18 -20.54
N THR A 503 16.80 2.46 -19.50
CA THR A 503 16.65 3.80 -18.99
C THR A 503 17.75 4.11 -17.98
N SER A 504 18.49 5.17 -18.24
CA SER A 504 19.57 5.64 -17.37
C SER A 504 19.39 7.12 -17.06
N GLY A 505 19.98 7.55 -15.95
CA GLY A 505 20.04 8.95 -15.61
C GLY A 505 20.99 9.22 -14.47
N SER A 506 21.32 10.50 -14.28
CA SER A 506 22.15 10.98 -13.19
C SER A 506 21.57 12.27 -12.64
N MET A 507 21.70 12.47 -11.33
CA MET A 507 21.32 13.71 -10.66
C MET A 507 22.55 14.24 -9.91
N SER A 508 22.84 15.52 -10.10
CA SER A 508 23.90 16.28 -9.43
C SER A 508 23.39 17.64 -8.99
N ASP A 509 24.16 18.34 -8.16
CA ASP A 509 23.79 19.68 -7.72
C ASP A 509 23.68 20.62 -8.93
N GLY A 510 22.48 21.16 -9.16
CA GLY A 510 22.18 22.07 -10.27
C GLY A 510 22.01 21.41 -11.64
N SER A 511 22.11 20.08 -11.75
CA SER A 511 21.94 19.41 -13.06
C SER A 511 21.45 17.96 -12.98
N GLY A 512 20.73 17.54 -14.01
CA GLY A 512 20.24 16.18 -14.17
C GLY A 512 20.37 15.74 -15.63
N HIS A 513 20.60 14.46 -15.84
CA HIS A 513 20.62 13.86 -17.17
C HIS A 513 19.69 12.65 -17.21
N PHE A 514 18.99 12.52 -18.32
CA PHE A 514 18.12 11.41 -18.66
C PHE A 514 18.54 10.86 -20.01
N ALA A 515 18.66 9.54 -20.13
CA ALA A 515 18.80 8.88 -21.41
C ALA A 515 18.04 7.56 -21.45
N ASN A 516 17.17 7.41 -22.44
CA ASN A 516 16.64 6.13 -22.86
C ASN A 516 17.48 5.61 -24.01
N VAL A 517 18.34 4.63 -23.71
CA VAL A 517 19.18 3.97 -24.70
C VAL A 517 18.55 2.62 -25.04
N LYS A 518 18.42 2.32 -26.32
CA LYS A 518 17.87 1.05 -26.83
C LYS A 518 18.74 -0.14 -26.36
N PRO A 519 18.22 -1.30 -25.88
CA PRO A 519 17.83 -2.40 -26.80
C PRO A 519 16.89 -3.53 -26.26
N ARG A 520 15.98 -4.08 -27.09
CA ARG A 520 15.63 -5.54 -27.16
C ARG A 520 14.53 -5.91 -28.17
N CYS A 521 13.59 -5.01 -28.44
CA CYS A 521 12.32 -5.38 -29.09
C CYS A 521 12.23 -5.08 -30.61
N GLY A 522 13.32 -5.20 -31.37
CA GLY A 522 13.31 -5.24 -32.85
C GLY A 522 12.92 -3.96 -33.62
N GLU A 523 12.24 -2.98 -33.03
CA GLU A 523 11.84 -1.75 -33.73
C GLU A 523 12.92 -0.65 -33.72
N ALA A 524 13.03 0.11 -34.79
CA ALA A 524 14.09 1.08 -35.10
C ALA A 524 13.92 2.45 -34.44
N TRP A 525 13.57 2.50 -33.15
CA TRP A 525 13.51 3.78 -32.43
C TRP A 525 14.92 4.20 -32.00
N ASP A 526 15.29 5.44 -32.31
CA ASP A 526 16.55 6.09 -31.91
C ASP A 526 16.52 6.45 -30.39
N PRO A 527 17.66 6.77 -29.76
CA PRO A 527 17.68 7.16 -28.35
C PRO A 527 17.00 8.51 -28.09
N ILE A 528 16.52 8.67 -26.86
CA ILE A 528 16.08 9.96 -26.32
C ILE A 528 17.05 10.34 -25.21
N SER A 529 17.49 11.58 -25.20
CA SER A 529 18.24 12.13 -24.06
C SER A 529 17.70 13.50 -23.67
N ALA A 530 17.79 13.85 -22.39
CA ALA A 530 17.46 15.17 -21.90
C ALA A 530 18.43 15.60 -20.80
N ASP A 531 18.97 16.80 -20.95
CA ASP A 531 19.77 17.50 -19.97
C ASP A 531 18.91 18.56 -19.29
N VAL A 532 18.97 18.60 -17.97
CA VAL A 532 18.29 19.60 -17.15
C VAL A 532 19.31 20.33 -16.34
N THR A 533 19.19 21.66 -16.28
CA THR A 533 19.97 22.47 -15.35
C THR A 533 19.04 23.38 -14.56
N TRP A 534 19.36 23.62 -13.30
CA TRP A 534 18.67 24.57 -12.45
C TRP A 534 19.66 25.37 -11.62
N THR A 535 19.22 26.51 -11.10
CA THR A 535 20.02 27.28 -10.14
C THR A 535 19.88 26.61 -8.76
N PRO A 536 20.95 26.08 -8.14
CA PRO A 536 20.90 25.58 -6.78
C PRO A 536 20.45 26.69 -5.82
N PRO A 537 19.54 26.39 -4.88
CA PRO A 537 19.19 27.37 -3.85
C PRO A 537 20.42 27.64 -2.95
N PRO A 538 20.54 28.85 -2.37
CA PRO A 538 21.69 29.20 -1.53
C PRO A 538 21.72 28.38 -0.23
N ALA A 539 22.90 28.24 0.37
CA ALA A 539 23.09 27.47 1.60
C ALA A 539 22.34 28.03 2.81
N VAL A 540 21.98 29.33 2.78
CA VAL A 540 21.20 29.98 3.83
C VAL A 540 19.99 30.66 3.21
N LEU A 541 18.80 30.43 3.78
CA LEU A 541 17.56 31.09 3.40
C LEU A 541 16.99 31.86 4.59
N VAL A 542 16.75 33.15 4.39
CA VAL A 542 16.08 34.02 5.36
C VAL A 542 14.59 34.01 5.04
N PRO A 543 13.70 33.75 6.02
CA PRO A 543 12.26 33.79 5.82
C PRO A 543 11.78 35.03 5.09
N ASP A 544 10.79 34.86 4.22
CA ASP A 544 10.14 35.91 3.44
C ASP A 544 11.05 36.63 2.42
N GLN A 545 12.34 36.31 2.37
CA GLN A 545 13.25 36.77 1.32
C GLN A 545 13.00 36.00 0.01
N THR A 546 13.07 36.72 -1.12
CA THR A 546 12.98 36.14 -2.46
C THR A 546 14.36 35.81 -3.02
N TYR A 547 14.45 34.67 -3.69
CA TYR A 547 15.66 34.15 -4.32
C TYR A 547 15.38 33.88 -5.80
N PRO A 548 16.24 34.35 -6.72
CA PRO A 548 16.08 34.05 -8.14
C PRO A 548 16.33 32.57 -8.39
N MET A 549 15.44 31.93 -9.14
CA MET A 549 15.53 30.53 -9.52
C MET A 549 15.39 30.40 -11.03
N SER A 550 16.08 29.42 -11.60
CA SER A 550 15.95 29.07 -13.01
C SER A 550 15.95 27.57 -13.18
N LEU A 551 15.29 27.11 -14.24
CA LEU A 551 15.22 25.72 -14.67
C LEU A 551 15.24 25.69 -16.20
N SER A 552 16.13 24.92 -16.80
CA SER A 552 16.15 24.70 -18.24
C SER A 552 16.24 23.21 -18.54
N LEU A 553 15.59 22.82 -19.63
CA LEU A 553 15.52 21.47 -20.15
C LEU A 553 15.90 21.53 -21.62
N GLN A 554 16.89 20.74 -22.01
CA GLN A 554 17.30 20.54 -23.39
C GLN A 554 17.20 19.05 -23.69
N ALA A 555 16.38 18.67 -24.66
CA ALA A 555 16.17 17.29 -25.05
C ALA A 555 16.55 17.05 -26.51
N ASP A 556 17.05 15.86 -26.78
CA ASP A 556 17.26 15.30 -28.11
C ASP A 556 16.29 14.13 -28.30
N PHE A 557 15.26 14.35 -29.14
CA PHE A 557 14.31 13.32 -29.57
C PHE A 557 14.58 12.91 -31.01
N SER A 558 15.82 12.50 -31.33
CA SER A 558 16.20 11.96 -32.64
C SER A 558 15.19 10.92 -33.19
N ALA A 559 14.55 10.18 -32.30
CA ALA A 559 13.59 9.14 -32.58
C ALA A 559 12.16 9.60 -32.93
N ARG A 560 11.85 10.89 -32.79
CA ARG A 560 10.50 11.47 -33.00
C ARG A 560 9.41 10.83 -32.13
N TRP A 561 9.74 10.46 -30.89
CA TRP A 561 8.78 10.05 -29.86
C TRP A 561 9.28 10.47 -28.48
N GLY A 562 8.40 10.39 -27.47
CA GLY A 562 8.71 10.63 -26.06
C GLY A 562 8.71 12.10 -25.62
N GLY A 563 8.93 12.29 -24.33
CA GLY A 563 8.96 13.61 -23.71
C GLY A 563 9.69 13.54 -22.38
N SER A 564 10.17 14.68 -21.92
CA SER A 564 10.75 14.84 -20.59
C SER A 564 10.17 16.10 -19.95
N GLY A 565 10.13 16.11 -18.63
CA GLY A 565 9.63 17.23 -17.85
C GLY A 565 10.48 17.43 -16.62
N ALA A 566 10.65 18.69 -16.23
CA ALA A 566 11.32 19.06 -15.01
C ALA A 566 10.50 20.07 -14.19
N SER A 567 10.62 20.02 -12.88
CA SER A 567 9.99 20.99 -11.97
C SER A 567 10.80 21.23 -10.70
N LEU A 568 10.56 22.38 -10.09
CA LEU A 568 11.09 22.81 -8.80
C LEU A 568 9.93 22.91 -7.81
N SER A 569 10.07 22.32 -6.63
CA SER A 569 9.05 22.37 -5.59
C SER A 569 9.65 22.45 -4.19
N MET A 570 8.87 22.95 -3.23
CA MET A 570 9.14 22.85 -1.80
C MET A 570 8.22 21.80 -1.17
N ASP A 571 8.71 21.11 -0.15
CA ASP A 571 7.94 20.11 0.60
C ASP A 571 8.52 19.89 2.01
N VAL A 572 7.87 19.08 2.84
CA VAL A 572 8.44 18.62 4.11
C VAL A 572 9.62 17.66 3.90
N ALA A 573 10.55 17.61 4.84
CA ALA A 573 11.90 17.07 4.61
C ALA A 573 11.97 15.56 4.30
N HIS A 574 10.96 14.75 4.61
CA HIS A 574 11.01 13.29 4.47
C HIS A 574 10.36 12.75 3.18
N VAL A 575 9.82 13.62 2.31
CA VAL A 575 9.10 13.19 1.09
C VAL A 575 10.06 12.69 0.02
N GLU A 576 9.82 11.47 -0.46
CA GLU A 576 10.62 10.85 -1.53
C GLU A 576 10.40 11.48 -2.91
N CYS A 577 11.36 11.29 -3.82
CA CYS A 577 11.27 11.75 -5.20
C CYS A 577 10.02 11.23 -5.91
N GLY A 578 9.30 12.10 -6.62
CA GLY A 578 8.06 11.73 -7.31
C GLY A 578 6.79 11.73 -6.47
N TYR A 579 6.91 11.95 -5.16
CA TYR A 579 5.77 12.12 -4.27
C TYR A 579 5.70 13.57 -3.78
N GLY A 580 4.50 14.00 -3.42
CA GLY A 580 4.24 15.29 -2.80
C GLY A 580 3.26 15.12 -1.65
N THR A 581 3.40 15.92 -0.60
CA THR A 581 2.39 15.99 0.46
C THR A 581 1.35 17.07 0.15
N GLY A 582 0.31 17.17 0.99
CA GLY A 582 -0.60 18.30 0.95
C GLY A 582 0.07 19.66 1.24
N ALA A 583 1.30 19.67 1.78
CA ALA A 583 2.08 20.88 2.01
C ALA A 583 2.99 21.26 0.82
N SER A 584 3.08 20.39 -0.19
CA SER A 584 3.93 20.63 -1.36
C SER A 584 3.52 21.92 -2.09
N ARG A 585 4.50 22.79 -2.35
CA ARG A 585 4.31 24.04 -3.11
C ARG A 585 5.24 24.05 -4.31
N ARG A 586 4.67 24.16 -5.50
CA ARG A 586 5.47 24.33 -6.72
C ARG A 586 6.11 25.72 -6.75
N ILE A 587 7.39 25.77 -7.11
CA ILE A 587 8.13 27.02 -7.32
C ILE A 587 7.86 27.54 -8.75
N ASN A 588 7.85 26.64 -9.74
CA ASN A 588 7.33 26.91 -11.08
C ASN A 588 5.92 26.33 -11.24
N GLU A 589 4.94 27.15 -11.63
CA GLU A 589 3.52 26.74 -11.74
C GLU A 589 3.34 25.51 -12.65
N ASP A 590 3.94 25.56 -13.84
CA ASP A 590 3.91 24.50 -14.85
C ASP A 590 5.26 23.79 -14.98
N ASP A 591 5.26 22.49 -15.24
CA ASP A 591 6.51 21.77 -15.51
C ASP A 591 7.15 22.31 -16.78
N VAL A 592 8.48 22.44 -16.77
CA VAL A 592 9.27 22.73 -17.97
C VAL A 592 9.32 21.44 -18.79
N LYS A 593 8.60 21.40 -19.91
CA LYS A 593 8.43 20.20 -20.74
C LYS A 593 9.08 20.37 -22.10
N ALA A 594 9.73 19.30 -22.55
CA ALA A 594 10.18 19.15 -23.92
C ALA A 594 9.62 17.82 -24.44
N ALA A 595 9.12 17.80 -25.67
CA ALA A 595 8.57 16.62 -26.31
C ALA A 595 8.92 16.62 -27.80
N TRP A 596 8.91 15.43 -28.41
CA TRP A 596 9.30 15.25 -29.81
C TRP A 596 8.47 16.05 -30.82
N ASN A 597 7.22 16.35 -30.47
CA ASN A 597 6.27 17.09 -31.29
C ASN A 597 6.12 18.57 -30.84
N SER A 598 6.98 19.02 -29.94
CA SER A 598 7.03 20.39 -29.44
C SER A 598 8.48 20.90 -29.47
N ASP A 599 8.77 21.96 -28.72
CA ASP A 599 10.13 22.48 -28.59
C ASP A 599 11.04 21.44 -27.93
N PHE A 600 12.23 21.26 -28.51
CA PHE A 600 13.33 20.42 -27.99
C PHE A 600 13.99 21.05 -26.76
N SER A 601 13.66 22.30 -26.45
CA SER A 601 14.20 23.04 -25.32
C SER A 601 13.09 23.85 -24.66
N ALA A 602 13.06 23.86 -23.35
CA ALA A 602 12.18 24.72 -22.58
C ALA A 602 12.95 25.30 -21.39
N ALA A 603 12.60 26.51 -20.97
CA ALA A 603 13.22 27.16 -19.83
C ALA A 603 12.20 27.96 -19.04
N TRP A 604 12.43 28.04 -17.74
CA TRP A 604 11.70 28.85 -16.79
C TRP A 604 12.69 29.64 -15.93
N SER A 605 12.33 30.87 -15.62
CA SER A 605 13.02 31.72 -14.67
C SER A 605 11.97 32.43 -13.82
N GLY A 606 12.18 32.48 -12.51
CA GLY A 606 11.28 33.14 -11.58
C GLY A 606 11.96 33.37 -10.24
N GLU A 607 11.14 33.54 -9.21
CA GLU A 607 11.61 33.77 -7.86
C GLU A 607 10.95 32.75 -6.91
N MET A 608 11.68 32.36 -5.87
CA MET A 608 11.19 31.57 -4.76
C MET A 608 11.25 32.41 -3.50
N THR A 609 10.15 32.49 -2.75
CA THR A 609 10.15 33.07 -1.40
C THR A 609 10.45 31.98 -0.39
N ALA A 610 11.48 32.17 0.43
CA ALA A 610 11.80 31.22 1.50
C ALA A 610 10.68 31.19 2.55
N PRO A 611 10.27 29.99 3.00
CA PRO A 611 9.14 29.87 3.91
C PRO A 611 9.48 30.34 5.33
N ALA A 612 8.46 30.72 6.10
CA ALA A 612 8.59 30.91 7.54
C ALA A 612 8.83 29.58 8.29
N LYS A 613 9.36 29.64 9.52
CA LYS A 613 9.65 28.48 10.41
C LYS A 613 8.57 27.40 10.40
N GLY A 614 7.29 27.79 10.39
CA GLY A 614 6.14 26.87 10.45
C GLY A 614 5.84 26.05 9.19
N TYR A 615 6.63 26.16 8.12
CA TYR A 615 6.47 25.31 6.93
C TYR A 615 7.18 23.95 7.07
N GLY A 616 8.28 23.91 7.82
CA GLY A 616 9.01 22.67 8.08
C GLY A 616 8.27 21.76 9.04
N GLU A 617 8.76 20.53 9.13
CA GLU A 617 8.27 19.52 10.05
C GLU A 617 9.36 19.19 11.07
N GLU A 618 8.96 18.94 12.30
CA GLU A 618 9.86 18.49 13.36
C GLU A 618 10.27 17.03 13.09
N THR A 619 11.56 16.78 12.93
CA THR A 619 12.12 15.44 12.79
C THR A 619 12.34 14.79 14.16
N ASP A 620 12.63 13.48 14.18
CA ASP A 620 12.79 12.69 15.42
C ASP A 620 13.86 13.23 16.38
N ASP A 621 14.81 14.02 15.87
CA ASP A 621 15.87 14.71 16.64
C ASP A 621 15.43 16.10 17.15
N GLY A 622 14.16 16.48 16.98
CA GLY A 622 13.60 17.77 17.38
C GLY A 622 13.94 18.92 16.43
N ALA A 623 14.67 18.67 15.33
CA ALA A 623 15.01 19.69 14.36
C ALA A 623 13.82 19.98 13.43
N ILE A 624 13.53 21.24 13.12
CA ILE A 624 12.51 21.59 12.13
C ILE A 624 13.17 21.64 10.77
N ARG A 625 12.70 20.82 9.82
CA ARG A 625 13.28 20.70 8.48
C ARG A 625 12.25 20.81 7.36
N PHE A 626 12.65 21.38 6.24
CA PHE A 626 11.92 21.30 4.97
C PHE A 626 12.90 21.00 3.83
N GLN A 627 12.39 20.78 2.62
CA GLN A 627 13.23 20.56 1.45
C GLN A 627 12.79 21.32 0.21
N ILE A 628 13.76 21.61 -0.66
CA ILE A 628 13.55 22.02 -2.05
C ILE A 628 13.92 20.83 -2.94
N LYS A 629 13.06 20.49 -3.90
CA LYS A 629 13.23 19.38 -4.85
C LYS A 629 13.35 19.91 -6.27
N ALA A 630 14.32 19.39 -7.01
CA ALA A 630 14.38 19.46 -8.46
C ALA A 630 14.03 18.09 -9.03
N ASP A 631 12.80 17.93 -9.52
CA ASP A 631 12.30 16.68 -10.08
C ASP A 631 12.55 16.64 -11.60
N LEU A 632 13.12 15.54 -12.07
CA LEU A 632 13.29 15.20 -13.48
C LEU A 632 12.49 13.93 -13.79
N ASN A 633 11.40 14.07 -14.52
CA ASN A 633 10.53 12.97 -14.91
C ASN A 633 11.02 12.34 -16.23
N PRO A 634 11.27 11.02 -16.31
CA PRO A 634 10.99 9.98 -15.31
C PRO A 634 12.13 9.61 -14.35
N VAL A 635 13.31 10.22 -14.49
CA VAL A 635 14.55 9.80 -13.81
C VAL A 635 14.49 9.79 -12.29
N GLY A 636 14.12 10.90 -11.65
CA GLY A 636 14.36 11.06 -10.22
C GLY A 636 14.31 12.50 -9.76
N CYS A 637 14.94 12.79 -8.63
CA CYS A 637 15.00 14.14 -8.10
C CYS A 637 16.33 14.44 -7.38
N TYR A 638 16.68 15.71 -7.31
CA TYR A 638 17.72 16.22 -6.42
C TYR A 638 17.07 16.99 -5.27
N ARG A 639 17.53 16.77 -4.04
CA ARG A 639 16.92 17.27 -2.81
C ARG A 639 17.91 18.17 -2.08
N TYR A 640 17.42 19.32 -1.61
CA TYR A 640 18.13 20.25 -0.74
C TYR A 640 17.36 20.34 0.57
N ILE A 641 17.91 19.81 1.66
CA ILE A 641 17.25 19.73 2.98
C ILE A 641 17.78 20.86 3.86
N TYR A 642 16.86 21.67 4.35
CA TYR A 642 17.14 22.82 5.19
C TYR A 642 16.64 22.59 6.61
N GLU A 643 17.42 23.04 7.59
CA GLU A 643 17.12 23.00 9.01
C GLU A 643 17.01 24.42 9.57
N TRP A 644 16.04 24.65 10.45
CA TRP A 644 15.86 25.93 11.10
C TRP A 644 16.95 26.20 12.17
N LYS A 645 17.53 27.40 12.16
CA LYS A 645 18.45 27.93 13.18
C LYS A 645 17.90 29.23 13.73
N GLU A 646 17.96 29.41 15.05
CA GLU A 646 17.50 30.62 15.74
C GLU A 646 18.56 31.71 15.80
#